data_AF-A0A7X1GSB5-F1
#
_entry.id   AF-A0A7X1GSB5-F1
#
_cell.length_a   1.000
_cell.length_b   1.000
_cell.length_c   1.000
_cell.angle_alpha   90.00
_cell.angle_beta   90.00
_cell.angle_gamma   90.00
#
_symmetry.space_group_name_H-M   'P 1'
#
loop_
_entity.id
_entity.type
_entity.pdbx_description
1 polymer ?
#
loop_
_entity_poly.entity_id
_entity_poly.type
_entity_poly.pdbx_seq_one_letter_code
_entity_poly.pdbx_strand_id
1 'polypeptide(L)'
;MITREHLTSAINAVSAVDPQAGCGLKTLFEAARITAPAAKYSRDHGSGTGSFPYYFDGQRVEIPKTAFVAQGVPTLEQSLVLKWGEFREKQTRAAAWVSGDVRQLANDIRQAGAAALVNHELRRLRESPADLDAVPAMPDPQDGRPHYRGHLAGGQIASFMPLPLNRETLAQVAGHPFEFFDVRFMLTSWADGSLPWIYACIVEGQILGLIKLQLHRQAASTCLEVRYIARRMPEYGDTDTSPKGVGTFLMAGTWMVWQAFYPEARHIFLDGEVGAHQFYLDCGFRKQRLCRFVLEAPRGYLLSAIADMADDARSPAGQVRFRLEGLIGAAIKTLRKRNARHRQADLAFIKRCLMSRHQPYPATTALALLLKHQPRIPEATQLIDYATRTCRVRIAGEKPDAQSTILVVDDPRFALHLHHICHLESPKRLEAFQRALAHPSVAGRWHSLMIEPAEREQLLWVHNAAYLKRLEKTAGRQLVSLDMDTQTTERSWEVACLAVGGVFRLMDGICGGRALQGVAAVRPPGHHAEPDRAMGFCLLNNVALAARYLQKVQGLARIMIIDLDAHHGNGTQTVFYEDSTVLYVSTHGFPAYPGTGNFGEIGRGPGKGFTVNIPFAKGAGDRDFICATRRIIAPLAHQFKPEFILVSLGFDLYRYDRLGGMNVSPEGYGTLTAMLLQIAKWECAGRIAFILEGGYSVKGIEDCGLRFLQHLCAVDHGNRDASEAWHPKSTSTPSAVSKAIEVQKPFWPRLA
;
A
#
# COMPACT_ATOMS: atom_id res chain seq x y z
N MET A 1 37.91 21.86 22.39
CA MET A 1 37.06 22.04 23.59
C MET A 1 36.34 23.36 23.47
N ILE A 2 35.15 23.46 24.06
CA ILE A 2 34.41 24.73 24.16
C ILE A 2 34.98 25.53 25.33
N THR A 3 35.26 26.82 25.12
CA THR A 3 35.85 27.72 26.12
C THR A 3 34.84 28.78 26.54
N ARG A 4 35.12 29.48 27.64
CA ARG A 4 34.31 30.63 28.07
C ARG A 4 34.23 31.71 26.98
N GLU A 5 35.33 31.96 26.27
CA GLU A 5 35.41 32.91 25.16
C GLU A 5 34.50 32.51 23.98
N HIS A 6 34.46 31.21 23.64
CA HIS A 6 33.57 30.71 22.60
C HIS A 6 32.09 30.95 22.96
N LEU A 7 31.70 30.74 24.23
CA LEU A 7 30.35 31.01 24.72
C LEU A 7 30.03 32.52 24.70
N THR A 8 30.95 33.37 25.15
CA THR A 8 30.80 34.83 25.09
C THR A 8 30.60 35.30 23.65
N SER A 9 31.40 34.80 22.71
CA SER A 9 31.30 35.13 21.29
C SER A 9 29.95 34.71 20.71
N ALA A 10 29.47 33.51 21.05
CA ALA A 10 28.17 33.02 20.60
C ALA A 10 27.01 33.88 21.15
N ILE A 11 27.03 34.26 22.43
CA ILE A 11 25.98 35.11 23.04
C ILE A 11 25.96 36.51 22.40
N ASN A 12 27.13 37.08 22.11
CA ASN A 12 27.23 38.36 21.42
C ASN A 12 26.65 38.27 20.00
N ALA A 13 26.93 37.17 19.28
CA ALA A 13 26.35 36.92 17.96
C ALA A 13 24.82 36.81 18.03
N VAL A 14 24.27 36.10 19.03
CA VAL A 14 22.81 36.05 19.24
C VAL A 14 22.23 37.44 19.49
N SER A 15 22.88 38.23 20.36
CA SER A 15 22.44 39.58 20.72
C SER A 15 22.37 40.54 19.53
N ALA A 16 23.22 40.33 18.52
CA ALA A 16 23.21 41.14 17.30
C ALA A 16 22.00 40.86 16.39
N VAL A 17 21.38 39.68 16.49
CA VAL A 17 20.23 39.26 15.67
C VAL A 17 18.92 39.37 16.45
N ASP A 18 18.91 38.93 17.71
CA ASP A 18 17.78 38.99 18.65
C ASP A 18 18.25 39.59 19.98
N PRO A 19 18.11 40.91 20.17
CA PRO A 19 18.53 41.59 21.40
C PRO A 19 17.85 41.05 22.66
N GLN A 20 16.60 40.58 22.56
CA GLN A 20 15.85 40.06 23.70
C GLN A 20 16.40 38.70 24.13
N ALA A 21 16.62 37.78 23.18
CA ALA A 21 17.24 36.49 23.47
C ALA A 21 18.69 36.66 23.97
N GLY A 22 19.45 37.56 23.34
CA GLY A 22 20.82 37.89 23.73
C GLY A 22 20.93 38.41 25.16
N CYS A 23 20.05 39.35 25.56
CA CYS A 23 19.98 39.85 26.92
C CYS A 23 19.71 38.72 27.94
N GLY A 24 18.73 37.86 27.66
CA GLY A 24 18.39 36.74 28.53
C GLY A 24 19.53 35.71 28.68
N LEU A 25 20.17 35.34 27.57
CA LEU A 25 21.35 34.46 27.58
C LEU A 25 22.51 35.07 28.36
N LYS A 26 22.75 36.39 28.22
CA LYS A 26 23.78 37.11 28.96
C LYS A 26 23.52 37.07 30.46
N THR A 27 22.28 37.30 30.90
CA THR A 27 21.90 37.19 32.32
C THR A 27 22.13 35.76 32.86
N LEU A 28 21.78 34.73 32.09
CA LEU A 28 22.03 33.34 32.50
C LEU A 28 23.54 33.02 32.59
N PHE A 29 24.34 33.56 31.67
CA PHE A 29 25.79 33.38 31.64
C PHE A 29 26.50 34.09 32.80
N GLU A 30 26.08 35.32 33.14
CA GLU A 30 26.57 36.08 34.29
C GLU A 30 26.20 35.40 35.62
N ALA A 31 25.01 34.80 35.70
CA ALA A 31 24.58 34.00 36.85
C ALA A 31 25.23 32.60 36.92
N ALA A 32 26.23 32.30 36.08
CA ALA A 32 26.90 31.00 35.99
C ALA A 32 25.97 29.81 35.71
N ARG A 33 24.79 30.05 35.09
CA ARG A 33 23.88 29.00 34.63
C ARG A 33 24.28 28.46 33.26
N ILE A 34 25.07 29.20 32.48
CA ILE A 34 25.71 28.72 31.25
C ILE A 34 27.22 28.69 31.48
N THR A 35 27.84 27.51 31.42
CA THR A 35 29.27 27.36 31.76
C THR A 35 30.01 26.40 30.81
N ALA A 36 31.31 26.64 30.65
CA ALA A 36 32.22 25.74 29.96
C ALA A 36 32.83 24.72 30.95
N PRO A 37 33.18 23.49 30.51
CA PRO A 37 33.78 22.48 31.39
C PRO A 37 35.10 22.93 32.00
N ALA A 38 35.35 22.59 33.28
CA ALA A 38 36.62 22.90 33.94
C ALA A 38 37.78 22.07 33.39
N ALA A 39 38.96 22.68 33.22
CA ALA A 39 40.15 22.06 32.61
C ALA A 39 40.62 20.74 33.27
N LYS A 40 40.26 20.47 34.54
CA LYS A 40 40.62 19.23 35.26
C LYS A 40 39.83 17.99 34.84
N TYR A 41 38.71 18.11 34.13
CA TYR A 41 37.97 16.98 33.57
C TYR A 41 38.48 16.54 32.17
N SER A 42 39.66 17.04 31.78
CA SER A 42 40.30 16.86 30.46
C SER A 42 40.87 15.45 30.19
N ARG A 43 40.89 14.53 31.15
CA ARG A 43 41.51 13.20 31.02
C ARG A 43 40.54 12.04 30.85
N ASP A 44 39.32 12.28 30.38
CA ASP A 44 38.46 11.19 29.94
C ASP A 44 38.87 10.75 28.52
N HIS A 45 40.04 10.11 28.42
CA HIS A 45 40.50 9.39 27.23
C HIS A 45 39.90 7.97 27.15
N GLY A 46 38.79 7.69 27.86
CA GLY A 46 38.24 6.34 28.04
C GLY A 46 36.93 6.01 27.33
N SER A 47 36.18 6.99 26.81
CA SER A 47 34.99 6.70 26.00
C SER A 47 34.98 7.58 24.75
N GLY A 48 34.96 6.95 23.57
CA GLY A 48 35.05 7.56 22.24
C GLY A 48 33.87 8.46 21.86
N THR A 49 33.47 9.39 22.71
CA THR A 49 32.40 10.34 22.43
C THR A 49 32.92 11.46 21.52
N GLY A 50 32.36 11.51 20.31
CA GLY A 50 32.70 12.46 19.25
C GLY A 50 32.17 13.88 19.50
N SER A 51 32.04 14.35 20.75
CA SER A 51 31.40 15.62 21.12
C SER A 51 32.19 16.47 22.12
N PHE A 52 31.95 17.78 22.13
CA PHE A 52 32.39 18.74 23.13
C PHE A 52 31.20 19.21 23.98
N PRO A 53 31.25 19.08 25.32
CA PRO A 53 30.15 19.52 26.16
C PRO A 53 30.26 21.00 26.57
N TYR A 54 29.10 21.60 26.87
CA TYR A 54 28.95 22.77 27.75
C TYR A 54 27.74 22.54 28.68
N TYR A 55 27.55 23.38 29.69
CA TYR A 55 26.39 23.27 30.60
C TYR A 55 25.42 24.41 30.36
N PHE A 56 24.14 24.10 30.27
CA PHE A 56 23.03 25.04 30.20
C PHE A 56 22.04 24.72 31.32
N ASP A 57 21.87 25.65 32.26
CA ASP A 57 21.05 25.50 33.45
C ASP A 57 21.32 24.20 34.24
N GLY A 58 22.61 23.87 34.41
CA GLY A 58 23.06 22.64 35.06
C GLY A 58 22.93 21.37 34.22
N GLN A 59 22.31 21.42 33.04
CA GLN A 59 22.21 20.28 32.12
C GLN A 59 23.41 20.25 31.17
N ARG A 60 24.01 19.07 31.00
CA ARG A 60 25.11 18.86 30.05
C ARG A 60 24.56 18.80 28.63
N VAL A 61 25.04 19.69 27.77
CA VAL A 61 24.69 19.77 26.35
C VAL A 61 25.90 19.35 25.53
N GLU A 62 25.73 18.33 24.70
CA GLU A 62 26.79 17.79 23.84
C GLU A 62 26.74 18.44 22.45
N ILE A 63 27.88 18.98 22.01
CA ILE A 63 28.05 19.52 20.65
C ILE A 63 28.92 18.57 19.85
N PRO A 64 28.50 18.08 18.67
CA PRO A 64 29.33 17.23 17.83
C PRO A 64 30.67 17.91 17.49
N LYS A 65 31.79 17.21 17.69
CA LYS A 65 33.14 17.70 17.38
C LYS A 65 33.26 18.05 15.91
N THR A 66 32.69 17.24 15.03
CA THR A 66 32.70 17.46 13.57
C THR A 66 32.01 18.78 13.21
N ALA A 67 30.81 19.03 13.75
CA ALA A 67 30.08 20.29 13.54
C ALA A 67 30.85 21.51 14.08
N PHE A 68 31.36 21.42 15.32
CA PHE A 68 32.10 22.52 15.93
C PHE A 68 33.42 22.82 15.22
N VAL A 69 34.14 21.80 14.74
CA VAL A 69 35.38 21.98 13.97
C VAL A 69 35.08 22.58 12.59
N ALA A 70 33.96 22.19 11.97
CA ALA A 70 33.58 22.67 10.65
C ALA A 70 33.09 24.13 10.66
N GLN A 71 32.30 24.52 11.67
CA GLN A 71 31.60 25.82 11.67
C GLN A 71 32.04 26.76 12.79
N GLY A 72 32.58 26.25 13.90
CA GLY A 72 33.01 27.04 15.06
C GLY A 72 31.84 27.60 15.89
N VAL A 73 31.94 28.90 16.22
CA VAL A 73 30.99 29.64 17.07
C VAL A 73 29.51 29.53 16.60
N PRO A 74 29.17 29.57 15.30
CA PRO A 74 27.84 29.26 14.77
C PRO A 74 27.13 28.04 15.37
N THR A 75 27.84 26.94 15.62
CA THR A 75 27.22 25.73 16.18
C THR A 75 26.79 25.96 17.63
N LEU A 76 27.57 26.74 18.40
CA LEU A 76 27.22 27.14 19.76
C LEU A 76 26.08 28.15 19.78
N GLU A 77 26.10 29.10 18.86
CA GLU A 77 25.02 30.08 18.68
C GLU A 77 23.67 29.38 18.50
N GLN A 78 23.56 28.46 17.54
CA GLN A 78 22.34 27.69 17.28
C GLN A 78 21.91 26.86 18.51
N SER A 79 22.86 26.19 19.16
CA SER A 79 22.58 25.40 20.37
C SER A 79 22.05 26.25 21.52
N LEU A 80 22.63 27.43 21.74
CA LEU A 80 22.20 28.36 22.80
C LEU A 80 20.80 28.89 22.55
N VAL A 81 20.48 29.25 21.31
CA VAL A 81 19.12 29.73 20.94
C VAL A 81 18.08 28.62 21.13
N LEU A 82 18.40 27.40 20.72
CA LEU A 82 17.51 26.24 20.90
C LEU A 82 17.24 26.01 22.40
N LYS A 83 18.29 25.98 23.23
CA LYS A 83 18.15 25.82 24.69
C LYS A 83 17.48 26.99 25.37
N TRP A 84 17.67 28.21 24.87
CA TRP A 84 16.94 29.39 25.34
C TRP A 84 15.43 29.27 25.09
N GLY A 85 15.02 28.79 23.91
CA GLY A 85 13.61 28.54 23.60
C GLY A 85 12.98 27.49 24.51
N GLU A 86 13.65 26.35 24.70
CA GLU A 86 13.23 25.31 25.64
C GLU A 86 13.09 25.86 27.08
N PHE A 87 14.07 26.65 27.52
CA PHE A 87 14.10 27.25 28.85
C PHE A 87 12.92 28.20 29.10
N ARG A 88 12.60 29.06 28.13
CA ARG A 88 11.47 29.99 28.23
C ARG A 88 10.13 29.27 28.29
N GLU A 89 9.94 28.25 27.45
CA GLU A 89 8.70 27.46 27.47
C GLU A 89 8.57 26.72 28.80
N LYS A 90 9.67 26.15 29.30
CA LYS A 90 9.71 25.49 30.61
C LYS A 90 9.33 26.45 31.74
N GLN A 91 9.81 27.68 31.75
CA GLN A 91 9.39 28.67 32.76
C GLN A 91 7.91 29.04 32.66
N THR A 92 7.45 29.29 31.43
CA THR A 92 6.05 29.67 31.17
C THR A 92 5.09 28.58 31.61
N ARG A 93 5.41 27.32 31.30
CA ARG A 93 4.60 26.16 31.68
C ARG A 93 4.74 25.79 33.15
N ALA A 94 5.92 25.95 33.76
CA ALA A 94 6.10 25.73 35.20
C ALA A 94 5.21 26.65 36.04
N ALA A 95 4.93 27.86 35.58
CA ALA A 95 4.00 28.78 36.23
C ALA A 95 2.51 28.38 36.07
N ALA A 96 2.18 27.53 35.10
CA ALA A 96 0.80 27.16 34.73
C ALA A 96 0.47 25.66 34.95
N TRP A 97 1.43 24.84 35.38
CA TRP A 97 1.29 23.39 35.44
C TRP A 97 0.56 22.93 36.71
N VAL A 98 -0.58 22.26 36.55
CA VAL A 98 -1.35 21.64 37.65
C VAL A 98 -1.30 20.10 37.56
N SER A 99 -1.59 19.54 36.38
CA SER A 99 -1.41 18.11 36.03
C SER A 99 -1.49 17.93 34.51
N GLY A 100 -0.83 16.91 33.95
CA GLY A 100 -0.81 16.70 32.49
C GLY A 100 0.12 15.57 32.03
N ASP A 101 0.04 15.23 30.74
CA ASP A 101 0.92 14.24 30.12
C ASP A 101 2.35 14.81 29.99
N VAL A 102 3.27 14.21 30.74
CA VAL A 102 4.68 14.59 30.78
C VAL A 102 5.34 14.43 29.41
N ARG A 103 4.93 13.46 28.60
CA ARG A 103 5.49 13.25 27.25
C ARG A 103 5.08 14.36 26.30
N GLN A 104 3.81 14.77 26.35
CA GLN A 104 3.32 15.87 25.54
C GLN A 104 4.04 17.17 25.92
N LEU A 105 4.20 17.45 27.21
CA LEU A 105 4.96 18.62 27.67
C LEU A 105 6.40 18.62 27.16
N ALA A 106 7.09 17.49 27.29
CA ALA A 106 8.46 17.37 26.81
C ALA A 106 8.54 17.65 25.30
N ASN A 107 7.52 17.23 24.54
CA ASN A 107 7.43 17.50 23.12
C ASN A 107 7.18 18.98 22.82
N ASP A 108 6.23 19.62 23.50
CA ASP A 108 5.93 21.05 23.37
C ASP A 108 7.18 21.90 23.67
N ILE A 109 7.93 21.58 24.73
CA ILE A 109 9.18 22.27 25.10
C ILE A 109 10.22 22.15 23.99
N ARG A 110 10.43 20.94 23.45
CA ARG A 110 11.37 20.73 22.33
C ARG A 110 10.93 21.48 21.07
N GLN A 111 9.64 21.48 20.75
CA GLN A 111 9.09 22.22 19.62
C GLN A 111 9.28 23.73 19.79
N ALA A 112 9.12 24.27 21.00
CA ALA A 112 9.40 25.67 21.28
C ALA A 112 10.88 26.03 21.09
N GLY A 113 11.80 25.15 21.51
CA GLY A 113 13.24 25.29 21.25
C GLY A 113 13.56 25.31 19.76
N ALA A 114 13.03 24.35 19.00
CA ALA A 114 13.18 24.28 17.55
C ALA A 114 12.62 25.53 16.85
N ALA A 115 11.42 25.98 17.24
CA ALA A 115 10.80 27.18 16.69
C ALA A 115 11.62 28.45 16.98
N ALA A 116 12.20 28.57 18.19
CA ALA A 116 13.08 29.68 18.54
C ALA A 116 14.32 29.74 17.63
N LEU A 117 14.94 28.58 17.36
CA LEU A 117 16.08 28.49 16.45
C LEU A 117 15.72 28.87 15.02
N VAL A 118 14.61 28.34 14.49
CA VAL A 118 14.14 28.67 13.12
C VAL A 118 13.88 30.17 12.98
N ASN A 119 13.19 30.77 13.95
CA ASN A 119 12.91 32.21 13.93
C ASN A 119 14.19 33.06 14.02
N HIS A 120 15.16 32.64 14.83
CA HIS A 120 16.47 33.31 14.93
C HIS A 120 17.20 33.31 13.59
N GLU A 121 17.27 32.16 12.92
CA GLU A 121 17.95 32.03 11.62
C GLU A 121 17.25 32.81 10.51
N LEU A 122 15.91 32.89 10.51
CA LEU A 122 15.15 33.72 9.57
C LEU A 122 15.43 35.21 9.76
N ARG A 123 15.45 35.69 11.02
CA ARG A 123 15.81 37.08 11.32
C ARG A 123 17.22 37.42 10.86
N ARG A 124 18.16 36.48 10.99
CA ARG A 124 19.54 36.64 10.52
C ARG A 124 19.61 36.85 9.00
N LEU A 125 18.78 36.14 8.23
CA LEU A 125 18.66 36.32 6.78
C LEU A 125 17.78 37.50 6.36
N ARG A 126 17.08 38.13 7.32
CA ARG A 126 16.09 39.20 7.10
C ARG A 126 14.87 38.74 6.28
N GLU A 127 14.51 37.47 6.41
CA GLU A 127 13.41 36.84 5.69
C GLU A 127 12.12 36.84 6.52
N SER A 128 10.97 36.97 5.86
CA SER A 128 9.68 36.94 6.54
C SER A 128 9.27 35.51 6.86
N PRO A 129 8.83 35.21 8.09
CA PRO A 129 8.33 33.87 8.41
C PRO A 129 7.08 33.47 7.60
N ALA A 130 6.31 34.44 7.10
CA ALA A 130 5.13 34.20 6.28
C ALA A 130 5.44 33.49 4.96
N ASP A 131 6.66 33.67 4.42
CA ASP A 131 7.10 33.06 3.16
C ASP A 131 7.28 31.53 3.28
N LEU A 132 7.48 31.03 4.51
CA LEU A 132 7.56 29.59 4.82
C LEU A 132 6.25 28.99 5.34
N ASP A 133 5.28 29.84 5.69
CA ASP A 133 3.94 29.45 6.14
C ASP A 133 2.95 29.31 4.97
N ALA A 134 3.30 29.85 3.79
CA ALA A 134 2.64 29.49 2.55
C ALA A 134 2.86 28.00 2.29
N VAL A 135 1.80 27.19 2.41
CA VAL A 135 1.86 25.75 2.14
C VAL A 135 2.49 25.54 0.77
N PRO A 136 3.73 25.03 0.67
CA PRO A 136 4.24 24.60 -0.61
C PRO A 136 3.32 23.46 -1.00
N ALA A 137 2.63 23.58 -2.13
CA ALA A 137 1.95 22.42 -2.70
C ALA A 137 2.98 21.28 -2.71
N MET A 138 2.65 20.14 -2.08
CA MET A 138 3.43 18.92 -2.29
C MET A 138 3.62 18.82 -3.80
N PRO A 139 4.86 18.74 -4.32
CA PRO A 139 5.09 18.76 -5.75
C PRO A 139 4.15 17.74 -6.38
N ASP A 140 3.33 18.18 -7.33
CA ASP A 140 2.50 17.24 -8.07
C ASP A 140 3.50 16.22 -8.66
N PRO A 141 3.28 14.91 -8.52
CA PRO A 141 4.05 13.92 -9.27
C PRO A 141 4.16 14.22 -10.78
N GLN A 142 3.27 15.07 -11.32
CA GLN A 142 3.27 15.58 -12.69
C GLN A 142 4.16 16.81 -12.94
N ASP A 143 4.72 17.47 -11.91
CA ASP A 143 5.57 18.67 -12.04
C ASP A 143 6.95 18.39 -12.67
N GLY A 144 7.21 17.16 -13.10
CA GLY A 144 8.48 16.74 -13.68
C GLY A 144 9.64 16.72 -12.69
N ARG A 145 9.37 16.85 -11.38
CA ARG A 145 10.37 16.81 -10.32
C ARG A 145 10.61 15.37 -9.85
N PRO A 146 11.86 15.03 -9.45
CA PRO A 146 12.19 13.71 -8.94
C PRO A 146 11.41 13.37 -7.67
N HIS A 147 10.39 12.53 -7.77
CA HIS A 147 9.66 12.00 -6.63
C HIS A 147 9.47 10.50 -6.84
N TYR A 148 10.09 9.70 -5.96
CA TYR A 148 10.03 8.24 -6.00
C TYR A 148 9.59 7.72 -4.64
N ARG A 149 8.71 6.71 -4.60
CA ARG A 149 8.40 5.99 -3.36
C ARG A 149 8.98 4.59 -3.43
N GLY A 150 9.15 3.98 -2.28
CA GLY A 150 9.61 2.60 -2.18
C GLY A 150 9.61 2.13 -0.74
N HIS A 151 10.15 0.95 -0.50
CA HIS A 151 10.12 0.33 0.81
C HIS A 151 11.51 0.38 1.48
N LEU A 152 11.54 0.73 2.77
CA LEU A 152 12.71 0.53 3.61
C LEU A 152 12.89 -0.95 3.96
N ALA A 153 14.04 -1.34 4.50
CA ALA A 153 14.32 -2.73 4.84
C ALA A 153 13.36 -3.30 5.90
N GLY A 154 12.73 -2.44 6.70
CA GLY A 154 11.66 -2.79 7.65
C GLY A 154 10.25 -2.87 7.06
N GLY A 155 10.08 -2.69 5.74
CA GLY A 155 8.78 -2.74 5.07
C GLY A 155 7.98 -1.43 5.11
N GLN A 156 8.45 -0.40 5.80
CA GLN A 156 7.82 0.92 5.79
C GLN A 156 7.94 1.59 4.43
N ILE A 157 6.87 2.25 3.98
CA ILE A 157 6.87 3.03 2.74
C ILE A 157 7.55 4.37 3.02
N ALA A 158 8.57 4.68 2.22
CA ALA A 158 9.30 5.93 2.26
C ALA A 158 9.16 6.69 0.93
N SER A 159 9.27 8.02 1.01
CA SER A 159 9.30 8.91 -0.14
C SER A 159 10.69 9.52 -0.28
N PHE A 160 11.22 9.51 -1.50
CA PHE A 160 12.44 10.20 -1.92
C PHE A 160 12.03 11.39 -2.80
N MET A 161 12.28 12.60 -2.34
CA MET A 161 11.92 13.83 -3.05
C MET A 161 12.84 14.99 -2.64
N PRO A 162 12.94 16.06 -3.47
CA PRO A 162 13.50 17.34 -3.03
C PRO A 162 12.88 17.78 -1.71
N LEU A 163 13.70 18.26 -0.78
CA LEU A 163 13.25 18.68 0.55
C LEU A 163 12.18 19.79 0.41
N PRO A 164 10.93 19.57 0.86
CA PRO A 164 9.91 20.61 0.86
C PRO A 164 10.23 21.59 1.99
N LEU A 165 10.78 22.76 1.68
CA LEU A 165 11.14 23.74 2.70
C LEU A 165 9.90 24.44 3.24
N ASN A 166 9.65 24.27 4.54
CA ASN A 166 8.62 24.95 5.32
C ASN A 166 9.05 24.97 6.81
N ARG A 167 8.26 25.62 7.67
CA ARG A 167 8.58 25.65 9.11
C ARG A 167 8.67 24.28 9.77
N GLU A 168 7.81 23.35 9.40
CA GLU A 168 7.77 22.03 10.01
C GLU A 168 9.05 21.25 9.70
N THR A 169 9.49 21.24 8.44
CA THR A 169 10.75 20.60 8.04
C THR A 169 11.96 21.24 8.70
N LEU A 170 12.03 22.56 8.79
CA LEU A 170 13.09 23.26 9.51
C LEU A 170 13.07 22.94 11.01
N ALA A 171 11.89 22.82 11.62
CA ALA A 171 11.76 22.42 13.01
C ALA A 171 12.21 20.97 13.25
N GLN A 172 11.92 20.05 12.31
CA GLN A 172 12.43 18.67 12.36
C GLN A 172 13.96 18.64 12.28
N VAL A 173 14.56 19.43 11.38
CA VAL A 173 16.02 19.56 11.26
C VAL A 173 16.65 20.20 12.50
N ALA A 174 15.97 21.17 13.12
CA ALA A 174 16.40 21.80 14.37
C ALA A 174 16.38 20.81 15.55
N GLY A 175 15.34 19.98 15.63
CA GLY A 175 15.13 19.04 16.74
C GLY A 175 15.94 17.76 16.64
N HIS A 176 16.36 17.36 15.43
CA HIS A 176 17.10 16.13 15.20
C HIS A 176 18.43 16.41 14.51
N PRO A 177 19.57 16.07 15.13
CA PRO A 177 20.88 16.36 14.54
C PRO A 177 21.11 15.47 13.31
N PHE A 178 20.98 16.06 12.13
CA PHE A 178 21.51 15.52 10.89
C PHE A 178 22.91 16.08 10.69
N GLU A 179 23.89 15.20 10.51
CA GLU A 179 25.27 15.63 10.30
C GLU A 179 25.36 16.53 9.05
N PHE A 180 26.01 17.69 9.16
CA PHE A 180 26.15 18.72 8.11
C PHE A 180 24.87 19.47 7.70
N PHE A 181 23.68 18.94 7.99
CA PHE A 181 22.39 19.52 7.63
C PHE A 181 21.75 20.21 8.83
N ASP A 182 22.19 21.43 9.15
CA ASP A 182 21.54 22.26 10.16
C ASP A 182 20.57 23.30 9.55
N VAL A 183 19.81 24.00 10.40
CA VAL A 183 18.83 25.01 9.98
C VAL A 183 19.50 26.10 9.16
N ARG A 184 20.68 26.53 9.58
CA ARG A 184 21.50 27.53 8.91
C ARG A 184 21.88 27.09 7.48
N PHE A 185 22.29 25.84 7.32
CA PHE A 185 22.64 25.24 6.04
C PHE A 185 21.41 25.11 5.13
N MET A 186 20.26 24.68 5.66
CA MET A 186 19.00 24.62 4.90
C MET A 186 18.64 25.99 4.31
N LEU A 187 18.62 27.02 5.17
CA LEU A 187 18.21 28.35 4.76
C LEU A 187 19.25 29.04 3.85
N THR A 188 20.54 28.78 4.07
CA THR A 188 21.59 29.27 3.15
C THR A 188 21.46 28.60 1.78
N SER A 189 21.17 27.29 1.76
CA SER A 189 20.89 26.58 0.50
C SER A 189 19.63 27.05 -0.20
N TRP A 190 18.64 27.52 0.55
CA TRP A 190 17.46 28.16 -0.04
C TRP A 190 17.81 29.51 -0.66
N ALA A 191 18.52 30.36 0.09
CA ALA A 191 18.92 31.70 -0.36
C ALA A 191 19.89 31.66 -1.57
N ASP A 192 20.77 30.67 -1.65
CA ASP A 192 21.72 30.51 -2.76
C ASP A 192 21.17 29.70 -3.95
N GLY A 193 19.93 29.22 -3.86
CA GLY A 193 19.27 28.43 -4.90
C GLY A 193 19.76 26.98 -5.02
N SER A 194 20.60 26.49 -4.12
CA SER A 194 21.10 25.10 -4.10
C SER A 194 20.16 24.10 -3.42
N LEU A 195 19.07 24.56 -2.77
CA LEU A 195 18.09 23.71 -2.09
C LEU A 195 17.48 22.59 -2.97
N PRO A 196 17.19 22.77 -4.27
CA PRO A 196 16.69 21.69 -5.14
C PRO A 196 17.65 20.50 -5.28
N TRP A 197 18.90 20.65 -4.83
CA TRP A 197 19.89 19.57 -4.79
C TRP A 197 19.88 18.78 -3.48
N ILE A 198 19.01 19.14 -2.52
CA ILE A 198 18.83 18.46 -1.25
C ILE A 198 17.57 17.59 -1.33
N TYR A 199 17.75 16.29 -1.12
CA TYR A 199 16.69 15.29 -1.15
C TYR A 199 16.50 14.68 0.22
N ALA A 200 15.27 14.32 0.53
CA ALA A 200 14.88 13.74 1.81
C ALA A 200 14.30 12.33 1.64
N CYS A 201 14.59 11.48 2.62
CA CYS A 201 13.85 10.26 2.89
C CYS A 201 12.79 10.57 3.95
N ILE A 202 11.51 10.51 3.56
CA ILE A 202 10.38 10.86 4.43
C ILE A 202 9.49 9.63 4.64
N VAL A 203 9.19 9.32 5.90
CA VAL A 203 8.24 8.27 6.30
C VAL A 203 7.19 8.91 7.21
N GLU A 204 5.92 8.81 6.85
CA GLU A 204 4.81 9.36 7.66
C GLU A 204 5.01 10.85 8.06
N GLY A 205 5.55 11.66 7.14
CA GLY A 205 5.84 13.09 7.38
C GLY A 205 7.12 13.36 8.18
N GLN A 206 7.82 12.33 8.66
CA GLN A 206 9.08 12.45 9.39
C GLN A 206 10.29 12.30 8.47
N ILE A 207 11.23 13.25 8.55
CA ILE A 207 12.51 13.16 7.86
C ILE A 207 13.41 12.14 8.58
N LEU A 208 13.84 11.10 7.86
CA LEU A 208 14.73 10.07 8.40
C LEU A 208 16.15 10.17 7.85
N GLY A 209 16.34 10.85 6.73
CA GLY A 209 17.65 11.09 6.15
C GLY A 209 17.62 12.15 5.07
N LEU A 210 18.78 12.77 4.86
CA LEU A 210 18.99 13.85 3.91
C LEU A 210 20.22 13.54 3.05
N ILE A 211 20.18 13.95 1.79
CA ILE A 211 21.31 13.82 0.86
C ILE A 211 21.42 15.07 -0.01
N LYS A 212 22.62 15.65 -0.12
CA LYS A 212 22.91 16.76 -1.03
C LYS A 212 23.69 16.24 -2.22
N LEU A 213 23.16 16.48 -3.41
CA LEU A 213 23.80 16.12 -4.67
C LEU A 213 24.49 17.34 -5.30
N GLN A 214 25.47 17.10 -6.15
CA GLN A 214 26.08 18.16 -6.96
C GLN A 214 26.57 17.59 -8.29
N LEU A 215 26.27 18.28 -9.39
CA LEU A 215 26.78 17.91 -10.71
C LEU A 215 28.15 18.53 -10.95
N HIS A 216 29.16 17.69 -11.24
CA HIS A 216 30.50 18.14 -11.61
C HIS A 216 30.72 17.95 -13.09
N ARG A 217 31.02 19.05 -13.79
CA ARG A 217 31.37 19.06 -15.22
C ARG A 217 32.85 19.37 -15.36
N GLN A 218 33.65 18.38 -15.75
CA GLN A 218 35.05 18.55 -16.14
C GLN A 218 35.18 18.44 -17.65
N ALA A 219 36.25 19.00 -18.22
CA ALA A 219 36.46 19.07 -19.67
C ALA A 219 36.35 17.72 -20.42
N ALA A 220 36.54 16.58 -19.73
CA ALA A 220 36.47 15.24 -20.30
C ALA A 220 35.34 14.34 -19.75
N SER A 221 34.60 14.76 -18.71
CA SER A 221 33.53 13.95 -18.10
C SER A 221 32.61 14.74 -17.17
N THR A 222 31.33 14.36 -17.17
CA THR A 222 30.35 14.76 -16.16
C THR A 222 30.19 13.65 -15.12
N CYS A 223 30.12 13.99 -13.84
CA CYS A 223 29.89 13.06 -12.73
C CYS A 223 28.91 13.64 -11.71
N LEU A 224 28.17 12.78 -11.02
CA LEU A 224 27.25 13.19 -9.94
C LEU A 224 27.91 12.93 -8.59
N GLU A 225 28.10 13.97 -7.78
CA GLU A 225 28.65 13.87 -6.43
C GLU A 225 27.53 13.76 -5.41
N VAL A 226 27.68 12.83 -4.45
CA VAL A 226 26.97 12.89 -3.17
C VAL A 226 27.85 13.67 -2.21
N ARG A 227 27.53 14.96 -2.03
CA ARG A 227 28.37 15.89 -1.27
C ARG A 227 28.19 15.72 0.24
N TYR A 228 26.95 15.52 0.67
CA TYR A 228 26.61 15.23 2.07
C TYR A 228 25.52 14.16 2.11
N ILE A 229 25.61 13.25 3.10
CA ILE A 229 24.58 12.27 3.40
C ILE A 229 24.46 12.16 4.91
N ALA A 230 23.23 12.23 5.42
CA ALA A 230 22.97 12.10 6.84
C ALA A 230 21.74 11.21 7.07
N ARG A 231 21.79 10.48 8.16
CA ARG A 231 20.65 9.71 8.70
C ARG A 231 20.34 10.23 10.09
N ARG A 232 19.08 10.14 10.48
CA ARG A 232 18.68 10.41 11.86
C ARG A 232 19.40 9.42 12.78
N MET A 233 20.05 9.94 13.82
CA MET A 233 20.72 9.12 14.84
C MET A 233 19.69 8.70 15.91
N PRO A 234 19.82 7.51 16.51
CA PRO A 234 18.99 7.10 17.64
C PRO A 234 19.21 8.05 18.84
N GLU A 235 18.15 8.38 19.57
CA GLU A 235 18.27 9.12 20.83
C GLU A 235 18.92 8.23 21.91
N TYR A 236 19.76 8.82 22.76
CA TYR A 236 20.49 8.08 23.80
C TYR A 236 19.51 7.47 24.81
N GLY A 237 19.47 6.14 24.90
CA GLY A 237 18.56 5.41 25.79
C GLY A 237 17.29 4.89 25.13
N ASP A 238 17.05 5.20 23.85
CA ASP A 238 15.99 4.56 23.07
C ASP A 238 16.47 3.21 22.52
N THR A 239 15.65 2.16 22.65
CA THR A 239 15.91 0.91 21.93
C THR A 239 15.92 1.23 20.43
N ASP A 240 16.93 0.79 19.67
CA ASP A 240 17.13 1.11 18.25
C ASP A 240 15.90 0.76 17.38
N THR A 241 14.93 1.67 17.36
CA THR A 241 13.67 1.63 16.60
C THR A 241 13.81 2.39 15.27
N SER A 242 15.00 2.93 14.98
CA SER A 242 15.24 3.67 13.75
C SER A 242 15.06 2.77 12.53
N PRO A 243 14.29 3.21 11.52
CA PRO A 243 14.04 2.41 10.32
C PRO A 243 15.33 1.98 9.63
N LYS A 244 15.49 0.67 9.45
CA LYS A 244 16.66 0.11 8.75
C LYS A 244 16.57 0.38 7.26
N GLY A 245 17.72 0.68 6.63
CA GLY A 245 17.83 0.81 5.18
C GLY A 245 17.68 2.23 4.61
N VAL A 246 17.59 3.27 5.46
CA VAL A 246 17.50 4.69 5.01
C VAL A 246 18.64 5.07 4.06
N GLY A 247 19.89 4.66 4.37
CA GLY A 247 21.03 4.94 3.50
C GLY A 247 20.93 4.27 2.12
N THR A 248 20.50 3.01 2.08
CA THR A 248 20.25 2.28 0.83
C THR A 248 19.15 2.94 0.01
N PHE A 249 18.09 3.39 0.67
CA PHE A 249 16.96 4.09 0.05
C PHE A 249 17.40 5.44 -0.56
N LEU A 250 18.14 6.26 0.17
CA LEU A 250 18.70 7.52 -0.35
C LEU A 250 19.62 7.29 -1.57
N MET A 251 20.42 6.22 -1.54
CA MET A 251 21.31 5.88 -2.65
C MET A 251 20.52 5.35 -3.86
N ALA A 252 19.44 4.60 -3.65
CA ALA A 252 18.54 4.17 -4.72
C ALA A 252 17.88 5.37 -5.39
N GLY A 253 17.37 6.32 -4.60
CA GLY A 253 16.79 7.56 -5.12
C GLY A 253 17.81 8.41 -5.89
N THR A 254 19.05 8.47 -5.40
CA THR A 254 20.16 9.13 -6.12
C THR A 254 20.44 8.46 -7.46
N TRP A 255 20.41 7.13 -7.52
CA TRP A 255 20.57 6.40 -8.78
C TRP A 255 19.40 6.67 -9.75
N MET A 256 18.17 6.72 -9.24
CA MET A 256 16.99 7.07 -10.05
C MET A 256 17.12 8.48 -10.63
N VAL A 257 17.52 9.47 -9.82
CA VAL A 257 17.78 10.85 -10.27
C VAL A 257 18.88 10.89 -11.32
N TRP A 258 19.99 10.18 -11.09
CA TRP A 258 21.08 10.09 -12.05
C TRP A 258 20.61 9.57 -13.41
N GLN A 259 19.91 8.44 -13.44
CA GLN A 259 19.49 7.85 -14.72
C GLN A 259 18.35 8.61 -15.40
N ALA A 260 17.48 9.27 -14.63
CA ALA A 260 16.35 9.99 -15.19
C ALA A 260 16.72 11.41 -15.70
N PHE A 261 17.54 12.15 -14.95
CA PHE A 261 17.77 13.57 -15.17
C PHE A 261 19.19 13.91 -15.62
N TYR A 262 20.17 13.05 -15.35
CA TYR A 262 21.59 13.29 -15.65
C TYR A 262 22.24 12.11 -16.39
N PRO A 263 21.66 11.63 -17.50
CA PRO A 263 22.17 10.46 -18.23
C PRO A 263 23.59 10.64 -18.78
N GLU A 264 24.06 11.89 -18.91
CA GLU A 264 25.42 12.24 -19.32
C GLU A 264 26.46 12.00 -18.22
N ALA A 265 26.05 11.93 -16.96
CA ALA A 265 26.96 11.65 -15.86
C ALA A 265 27.45 10.19 -15.94
N ARG A 266 28.78 9.99 -15.84
CA ARG A 266 29.39 8.66 -16.01
C ARG A 266 29.23 7.75 -14.80
N HIS A 267 29.26 8.33 -13.60
CA HIS A 267 29.17 7.62 -12.34
C HIS A 267 28.73 8.56 -11.22
N ILE A 268 28.31 7.96 -10.10
CA ILE A 268 28.16 8.64 -8.83
C ILE A 268 29.48 8.53 -8.06
N PHE A 269 29.94 9.60 -7.42
CA PHE A 269 31.06 9.52 -6.48
C PHE A 269 30.74 10.23 -5.17
N LEU A 270 31.49 9.86 -4.13
CA LEU A 270 31.41 10.51 -2.82
C LEU A 270 32.73 10.40 -2.09
N ASP A 271 33.02 11.39 -1.26
CA ASP A 271 34.10 11.37 -0.29
C ASP A 271 33.51 10.97 1.07
N GLY A 272 33.67 9.71 1.44
CA GLY A 272 32.97 9.07 2.56
C GLY A 272 33.89 8.76 3.73
N GLU A 273 33.32 8.71 4.93
CA GLU A 273 34.05 8.37 6.15
C GLU A 273 34.46 6.90 6.22
N VAL A 274 35.53 6.61 6.98
CA VAL A 274 36.07 5.26 7.15
C VAL A 274 35.02 4.29 7.74
N GLY A 275 34.12 4.78 8.61
CA GLY A 275 33.11 3.96 9.28
C GLY A 275 31.98 3.44 8.37
N ALA A 276 31.72 4.10 7.24
CA ALA A 276 30.69 3.70 6.27
C ALA A 276 31.25 2.90 5.08
N HIS A 277 32.54 2.57 5.10
CA HIS A 277 33.24 1.93 3.98
C HIS A 277 32.57 0.62 3.53
N GLN A 278 32.22 -0.27 4.47
CA GLN A 278 31.61 -1.55 4.11
C GLN A 278 30.24 -1.36 3.45
N PHE A 279 29.44 -0.41 3.93
CA PHE A 279 28.15 -0.06 3.33
C PHE A 279 28.29 0.39 1.86
N TYR A 280 29.28 1.23 1.55
CA TYR A 280 29.53 1.66 0.17
C TYR A 280 29.94 0.49 -0.72
N LEU A 281 30.83 -0.40 -0.24
CA LEU A 281 31.21 -1.59 -0.98
C LEU A 281 30.01 -2.51 -1.26
N ASP A 282 29.13 -2.68 -0.27
CA ASP A 282 27.93 -3.52 -0.39
C ASP A 282 26.91 -2.95 -1.39
N CYS A 283 26.85 -1.62 -1.52
CA CYS A 283 26.09 -0.92 -2.56
C CYS A 283 26.71 -1.04 -3.97
N GLY A 284 27.97 -1.48 -4.08
CA GLY A 284 28.69 -1.64 -5.34
C GLY A 284 29.70 -0.54 -5.66
N PHE A 285 29.99 0.37 -4.72
CA PHE A 285 31.05 1.36 -4.91
C PHE A 285 32.43 0.69 -4.97
N ARG A 286 33.32 1.26 -5.78
CA ARG A 286 34.75 0.92 -5.80
C ARG A 286 35.54 2.05 -5.14
N LYS A 287 36.48 1.70 -4.27
CA LYS A 287 37.41 2.66 -3.68
C LYS A 287 38.40 3.14 -4.75
N GLN A 288 38.44 4.45 -4.99
CA GLN A 288 39.35 5.04 -5.98
C GLN A 288 40.64 5.56 -5.32
N ARG A 289 40.52 6.26 -4.19
CA ARG A 289 41.62 6.80 -3.37
C ARG A 289 41.21 6.81 -1.89
N LEU A 290 42.02 7.37 -1.00
CA LEU A 290 41.67 7.50 0.42
C LEU A 290 40.34 8.26 0.54
N CYS A 291 39.36 7.65 1.21
CA CYS A 291 37.99 8.15 1.41
C CYS A 291 37.14 8.40 0.15
N ARG A 292 37.67 8.26 -1.07
CA ARG A 292 36.88 8.46 -2.31
C ARG A 292 36.31 7.15 -2.87
N PHE A 293 35.00 7.12 -3.08
CA PHE A 293 34.24 5.99 -3.59
C PHE A 293 33.50 6.34 -4.88
N VAL A 294 33.48 5.41 -5.84
CA VAL A 294 32.83 5.58 -7.14
C VAL A 294 31.87 4.45 -7.44
N LEU A 295 30.62 4.77 -7.80
CA LEU A 295 29.57 3.85 -8.20
C LEU A 295 29.28 3.97 -9.70
N GLU A 296 29.71 2.97 -10.46
CA GLU A 296 29.36 2.82 -11.88
C GLU A 296 28.16 1.91 -12.08
N ALA A 297 28.04 0.87 -11.25
CA ALA A 297 26.96 -0.11 -11.33
C ALA A 297 26.53 -0.54 -9.92
N PRO A 298 25.25 -0.41 -9.56
CA PRO A 298 24.73 -0.85 -8.27
C PRO A 298 24.87 -2.36 -8.10
N ARG A 299 25.04 -2.79 -6.85
CA ARG A 299 25.10 -4.21 -6.44
C ARG A 299 24.44 -4.40 -5.09
N GLY A 300 24.27 -5.67 -4.72
CA GLY A 300 23.79 -6.02 -3.39
C GLY A 300 22.36 -5.53 -3.16
N TYR A 301 22.08 -5.11 -1.93
CA TYR A 301 20.74 -4.68 -1.51
C TYR A 301 20.27 -3.39 -2.20
N LEU A 302 21.17 -2.61 -2.80
CA LEU A 302 20.81 -1.42 -3.57
C LEU A 302 19.96 -1.77 -4.81
N LEU A 303 20.18 -2.93 -5.41
CA LEU A 303 19.43 -3.37 -6.60
C LEU A 303 17.93 -3.52 -6.30
N SER A 304 17.57 -4.14 -5.18
CA SER A 304 16.16 -4.31 -4.78
C SER A 304 15.48 -2.97 -4.50
N ALA A 305 16.17 -2.05 -3.82
CA ALA A 305 15.63 -0.71 -3.57
C ALA A 305 15.42 0.09 -4.86
N ILE A 306 16.32 -0.05 -5.85
CA ILE A 306 16.14 0.54 -7.18
C ILE A 306 14.93 -0.08 -7.90
N ALA A 307 14.79 -1.41 -7.85
CA ALA A 307 13.65 -2.11 -8.47
C ALA A 307 12.32 -1.60 -7.89
N ASP A 308 12.25 -1.44 -6.56
CA ASP A 308 11.06 -0.95 -5.88
C ASP A 308 10.69 0.47 -6.30
N MET A 309 11.67 1.38 -6.32
CA MET A 309 11.44 2.76 -6.74
C MET A 309 11.04 2.86 -8.23
N ALA A 310 11.63 2.02 -9.08
CA ALA A 310 11.30 2.00 -10.50
C ALA A 310 9.92 1.41 -10.78
N ASP A 311 9.47 0.44 -9.98
CA ASP A 311 8.14 -0.13 -10.07
C ASP A 311 7.06 0.84 -9.59
N ASP A 312 7.27 1.53 -8.46
CA ASP A 312 6.29 2.53 -7.95
C ASP A 312 6.20 3.79 -8.83
N ALA A 313 7.27 4.11 -9.57
CA ALA A 313 7.26 5.22 -10.51
C ALA A 313 6.17 5.02 -11.57
N ARG A 314 5.18 5.93 -11.64
CA ARG A 314 4.06 5.86 -12.61
C ARG A 314 4.54 5.77 -14.07
N SER A 315 5.62 6.48 -14.40
CA SER A 315 6.28 6.41 -15.71
C SER A 315 7.78 6.67 -15.54
N PRO A 316 8.60 5.62 -15.31
CA PRO A 316 10.03 5.79 -15.20
C PRO A 316 10.61 6.26 -16.54
N ALA A 317 11.57 7.18 -16.50
CA ALA A 317 12.25 7.67 -17.70
C ALA A 317 12.82 6.50 -18.52
N GLY A 318 12.78 6.58 -19.86
CA GLY A 318 13.21 5.49 -20.74
C GLY A 318 14.63 4.98 -20.45
N GLN A 319 15.53 5.88 -20.02
CA GLN A 319 16.89 5.53 -19.60
C GLN A 319 16.92 4.69 -18.31
N VAL A 320 16.08 5.01 -17.32
CA VAL A 320 15.93 4.22 -16.08
C VAL A 320 15.52 2.79 -16.43
N ARG A 321 14.51 2.65 -17.30
CA ARG A 321 14.05 1.35 -17.80
C ARG A 321 15.17 0.57 -18.46
N PHE A 322 15.85 1.16 -19.46
CA PHE A 322 16.93 0.52 -20.19
C PHE A 322 18.07 0.05 -19.26
N ARG A 323 18.45 0.89 -18.30
CA ARG A 323 19.49 0.56 -17.32
C ARG A 323 19.06 -0.54 -16.37
N LEU A 324 17.81 -0.53 -15.89
CA LEU A 324 17.27 -1.58 -15.02
C LEU A 324 17.21 -2.94 -15.74
N GLU A 325 16.77 -2.97 -17.01
CA GLU A 325 16.82 -4.19 -17.84
C GLU A 325 18.25 -4.73 -17.96
N GLY A 326 19.24 -3.84 -18.10
CA GLY A 326 20.67 -4.19 -18.06
C GLY A 326 21.12 -4.77 -16.72
N LEU A 327 20.64 -4.23 -15.59
CA LEU A 327 20.92 -4.74 -14.24
C LEU A 327 20.31 -6.14 -14.03
N ILE A 328 19.08 -6.37 -14.51
CA ILE A 328 18.43 -7.69 -14.51
C ILE A 328 19.30 -8.70 -15.28
N GLY A 329 19.76 -8.32 -16.48
CA GLY A 329 20.68 -9.14 -17.27
C GLY A 329 21.98 -9.47 -16.56
N ALA A 330 22.58 -8.48 -15.88
CA ALA A 330 23.81 -8.67 -15.10
C ALA A 330 23.60 -9.61 -13.90
N ALA A 331 22.51 -9.44 -13.16
CA ALA A 331 22.15 -10.31 -12.03
C ALA A 331 21.93 -11.76 -12.49
N ILE A 332 21.17 -11.99 -13.57
CA ILE A 332 20.97 -13.33 -14.14
C ILE A 332 22.30 -13.94 -14.63
N LYS A 333 23.20 -13.13 -15.20
CA LYS A 333 24.55 -13.57 -15.57
C LYS A 333 25.36 -14.02 -14.35
N THR A 334 25.20 -13.36 -13.21
CA THR A 334 25.83 -13.75 -11.94
C THR A 334 25.20 -15.02 -11.38
N LEU A 335 23.88 -15.19 -11.45
CA LEU A 335 23.17 -16.40 -11.00
C LEU A 335 23.56 -17.67 -11.77
N ARG A 336 24.12 -17.54 -12.98
CA ARG A 336 24.71 -18.67 -13.72
C ARG A 336 26.00 -19.23 -13.06
N LYS A 337 26.62 -18.50 -12.14
CA LYS A 337 27.82 -18.94 -11.40
C LYS A 337 27.40 -19.44 -10.01
N ARG A 338 27.69 -20.70 -9.67
CA ARG A 338 27.25 -21.32 -8.40
C ARG A 338 27.73 -20.57 -7.14
N ASN A 339 28.99 -20.13 -7.10
CA ASN A 339 29.59 -19.49 -5.91
C ASN A 339 29.79 -17.97 -6.07
N ALA A 340 28.77 -17.25 -6.53
CA ALA A 340 28.87 -15.80 -6.65
C ALA A 340 28.72 -15.10 -5.29
N ARG A 341 29.65 -14.18 -4.96
CA ARG A 341 29.67 -13.40 -3.71
C ARG A 341 28.35 -12.69 -3.37
N HIS A 342 27.58 -12.27 -4.38
CA HIS A 342 26.32 -11.54 -4.20
C HIS A 342 25.08 -12.34 -4.64
N ARG A 343 25.18 -13.67 -4.78
CA ARG A 343 24.10 -14.52 -5.29
C ARG A 343 22.77 -14.29 -4.57
N GLN A 344 22.78 -14.20 -3.24
CA GLN A 344 21.56 -14.02 -2.45
C GLN A 344 20.88 -12.67 -2.70
N ALA A 345 21.67 -11.61 -2.85
CA ALA A 345 21.14 -10.29 -3.18
C ALA A 345 20.59 -10.25 -4.62
N ASP A 346 21.27 -10.89 -5.57
CA ASP A 346 20.78 -11.02 -6.95
C ASP A 346 19.47 -11.83 -7.00
N LEU A 347 19.35 -12.91 -6.22
CA LEU A 347 18.09 -13.66 -6.09
C LEU A 347 16.97 -12.79 -5.52
N ALA A 348 17.25 -12.00 -4.48
CA ALA A 348 16.28 -11.08 -3.90
C ALA A 348 15.83 -10.01 -4.89
N PHE A 349 16.78 -9.43 -5.64
CA PHE A 349 16.51 -8.46 -6.70
C PHE A 349 15.67 -9.05 -7.84
N ILE A 350 15.99 -10.24 -8.33
CA ILE A 350 15.21 -10.90 -9.39
C ILE A 350 13.80 -11.24 -8.89
N LYS A 351 13.66 -11.75 -7.66
CA LYS A 351 12.33 -11.95 -7.04
C LYS A 351 11.55 -10.64 -7.00
N ARG A 352 12.18 -9.53 -6.60
CA ARG A 352 11.55 -8.21 -6.58
C ARG A 352 11.09 -7.77 -7.97
N CYS A 353 11.93 -7.94 -8.99
CA CYS A 353 11.57 -7.63 -10.38
C CYS A 353 10.40 -8.48 -10.88
N LEU A 354 10.33 -9.77 -10.52
CA LEU A 354 9.19 -10.63 -10.87
C LEU A 354 7.90 -10.22 -10.14
N MET A 355 8.03 -9.53 -9.01
CA MET A 355 6.92 -8.95 -8.24
C MET A 355 6.61 -7.50 -8.62
N SER A 356 7.05 -7.00 -9.77
CA SER A 356 6.69 -5.64 -10.21
C SER A 356 5.15 -5.49 -10.29
N ARG A 357 4.58 -4.52 -9.57
CA ARG A 357 3.13 -4.25 -9.42
C ARG A 357 2.60 -3.32 -10.49
N HIS A 358 3.30 -2.23 -10.76
CA HIS A 358 2.80 -1.16 -11.62
C HIS A 358 3.49 -1.13 -12.99
N GLN A 359 4.76 -1.55 -13.05
CA GLN A 359 5.52 -1.59 -14.30
C GLN A 359 5.71 -3.04 -14.77
N PRO A 360 5.22 -3.43 -15.96
CA PRO A 360 5.35 -4.82 -16.41
C PRO A 360 6.78 -5.19 -16.87
N TYR A 361 7.58 -4.21 -17.31
CA TYR A 361 8.85 -4.45 -18.00
C TYR A 361 9.92 -5.18 -17.15
N PRO A 362 10.08 -4.94 -15.83
CA PRO A 362 11.09 -5.65 -15.03
C PRO A 362 10.73 -7.14 -14.95
N ALA A 363 9.46 -7.43 -14.74
CA ALA A 363 8.96 -8.79 -14.60
C ALA A 363 9.05 -9.56 -15.92
N THR A 364 8.65 -8.96 -17.04
CA THR A 364 8.77 -9.57 -18.38
C THR A 364 10.23 -9.82 -18.75
N THR A 365 11.12 -8.87 -18.47
CA THR A 365 12.55 -8.99 -18.78
C THR A 365 13.21 -10.08 -17.96
N ALA A 366 12.93 -10.10 -16.65
CA ALA A 366 13.45 -11.12 -15.74
C ALA A 366 12.97 -12.52 -16.14
N LEU A 367 11.67 -12.69 -16.43
CA LEU A 367 11.12 -13.97 -16.85
C LEU A 367 11.71 -14.45 -18.17
N ALA A 368 11.80 -13.59 -19.19
CA ALA A 368 12.35 -13.96 -20.50
C ALA A 368 13.80 -14.46 -20.38
N LEU A 369 14.62 -13.78 -19.57
CA LEU A 369 16.01 -14.15 -19.34
C LEU A 369 16.15 -15.41 -18.47
N LEU A 370 15.25 -15.63 -17.50
CA LEU A 370 15.20 -16.87 -16.71
C LEU A 370 14.85 -18.06 -17.58
N LEU A 371 13.83 -17.97 -18.44
CA LEU A 371 13.46 -19.02 -19.39
C LEU A 371 14.63 -19.35 -20.33
N LYS A 372 15.27 -18.33 -20.89
CA LYS A 372 16.44 -18.49 -21.77
C LYS A 372 17.64 -19.18 -21.11
N HIS A 373 17.79 -19.05 -19.79
CA HIS A 373 18.94 -19.56 -19.05
C HIS A 373 18.60 -20.62 -18.00
N GLN A 374 17.37 -21.15 -18.03
CA GLN A 374 16.83 -22.08 -17.03
C GLN A 374 17.77 -23.26 -16.73
N PRO A 375 18.38 -23.96 -17.71
CA PRO A 375 19.23 -25.12 -17.42
C PRO A 375 20.52 -24.76 -16.66
N ARG A 376 20.92 -23.49 -16.66
CA ARG A 376 22.19 -23.00 -16.10
C ARG A 376 22.01 -22.32 -14.73
N ILE A 377 20.79 -22.18 -14.25
CA ILE A 377 20.45 -21.47 -13.01
C ILE A 377 19.63 -22.43 -12.14
N PRO A 378 20.18 -22.96 -11.03
CA PRO A 378 19.50 -23.92 -10.16
C PRO A 378 18.12 -23.48 -9.67
N GLU A 379 17.96 -22.19 -9.35
CA GLU A 379 16.74 -21.60 -8.79
C GLU A 379 15.76 -21.14 -9.88
N ALA A 380 16.09 -21.28 -11.17
CA ALA A 380 15.26 -20.72 -12.25
C ALA A 380 13.85 -21.31 -12.26
N THR A 381 13.70 -22.63 -12.10
CA THR A 381 12.38 -23.26 -12.04
C THR A 381 11.56 -22.70 -10.89
N GLN A 382 12.14 -22.57 -9.69
CA GLN A 382 11.45 -22.00 -8.52
C GLN A 382 11.06 -20.52 -8.75
N LEU A 383 11.92 -19.73 -9.40
CA LEU A 383 11.64 -18.33 -9.70
C LEU A 383 10.57 -18.18 -10.79
N ILE A 384 10.58 -19.05 -11.80
CA ILE A 384 9.56 -19.11 -12.84
C ILE A 384 8.23 -19.52 -12.21
N ASP A 385 8.19 -20.58 -11.41
CA ASP A 385 7.00 -21.02 -10.68
C ASP A 385 6.46 -19.92 -9.75
N TYR A 386 7.37 -19.19 -9.11
CA TYR A 386 7.01 -18.04 -8.28
C TYR A 386 6.38 -16.92 -9.11
N ALA A 387 6.93 -16.59 -10.28
CA ALA A 387 6.37 -15.60 -11.20
C ALA A 387 5.02 -16.03 -11.78
N THR A 388 4.87 -17.32 -12.13
CA THR A 388 3.63 -17.86 -12.69
C THR A 388 2.54 -18.02 -11.63
N ARG A 389 2.86 -18.24 -10.34
CA ARG A 389 1.86 -18.21 -9.26
C ARG A 389 1.40 -16.79 -8.93
N THR A 390 2.23 -15.79 -9.19
CA THR A 390 1.98 -14.38 -8.86
C THR A 390 1.39 -13.56 -10.01
N CYS A 391 0.60 -14.11 -10.93
CA CYS A 391 -0.31 -13.40 -11.88
C CYS A 391 0.22 -12.22 -12.71
N ARG A 392 1.51 -11.88 -12.65
CA ARG A 392 2.01 -10.59 -13.16
C ARG A 392 2.72 -10.70 -14.51
N VAL A 393 3.03 -11.91 -14.96
CA VAL A 393 3.68 -12.16 -16.27
C VAL A 393 3.10 -13.41 -16.92
N ARG A 394 2.93 -13.38 -18.24
CA ARG A 394 2.48 -14.51 -19.07
C ARG A 394 3.64 -15.07 -19.90
N ILE A 395 3.75 -16.39 -19.99
CA ILE A 395 4.63 -17.05 -20.97
C ILE A 395 3.87 -17.11 -22.30
N ALA A 396 4.35 -16.40 -23.32
CA ALA A 396 3.74 -16.43 -24.65
C ALA A 396 3.86 -17.84 -25.24
N GLY A 397 2.72 -18.47 -25.57
CA GLY A 397 2.66 -19.80 -26.19
C GLY A 397 1.95 -20.87 -25.37
N GLU A 398 1.80 -20.69 -24.05
CA GLU A 398 0.91 -21.54 -23.25
C GLU A 398 -0.54 -21.14 -23.51
N LYS A 399 -1.22 -21.92 -24.35
CA LYS A 399 -2.69 -21.99 -24.30
C LYS A 399 -3.05 -22.56 -22.93
N PRO A 400 -4.09 -22.03 -22.23
CA PRO A 400 -4.61 -22.71 -21.05
C PRO A 400 -4.87 -24.16 -21.44
N ASP A 401 -4.29 -25.08 -20.68
CA ASP A 401 -4.33 -26.50 -20.98
C ASP A 401 -5.79 -26.93 -21.20
N ALA A 402 -6.02 -27.87 -22.12
CA ALA A 402 -7.37 -28.23 -22.56
C ALA A 402 -8.24 -28.86 -21.46
N GLN A 403 -7.68 -29.09 -20.26
CA GLN A 403 -8.41 -29.39 -19.03
C GLN A 403 -8.79 -28.08 -18.33
N SER A 404 -10.10 -27.84 -18.21
CA SER A 404 -10.82 -26.68 -17.63
C SER A 404 -10.38 -26.32 -16.21
N THR A 405 -9.17 -25.80 -16.07
CA THR A 405 -8.59 -25.51 -14.78
C THR A 405 -8.95 -24.10 -14.35
N ILE A 406 -9.61 -23.98 -13.20
CA ILE A 406 -10.09 -22.70 -12.66
C ILE A 406 -9.11 -22.12 -11.64
N LEU A 407 -9.17 -20.81 -11.42
CA LEU A 407 -8.41 -20.17 -10.35
C LEU A 407 -9.25 -20.13 -9.07
N VAL A 408 -8.63 -20.46 -7.94
CA VAL A 408 -9.28 -20.43 -6.63
C VAL A 408 -8.45 -19.58 -5.68
N VAL A 409 -9.09 -18.63 -5.01
CA VAL A 409 -8.52 -17.98 -3.83
C VAL A 409 -8.99 -18.76 -2.62
N ASP A 410 -8.07 -19.49 -2.01
CA ASP A 410 -8.26 -20.26 -0.78
C ASP A 410 -7.00 -20.09 0.07
N ASP A 411 -7.16 -19.54 1.28
CA ASP A 411 -6.05 -19.27 2.20
C ASP A 411 -6.49 -19.54 3.64
N PRO A 412 -5.71 -20.33 4.41
CA PRO A 412 -6.08 -20.68 5.78
C PRO A 412 -6.18 -19.47 6.70
N ARG A 413 -5.53 -18.34 6.39
CA ARG A 413 -5.61 -17.11 7.19
C ARG A 413 -7.01 -16.53 7.23
N PHE A 414 -7.86 -16.82 6.24
CA PHE A 414 -9.27 -16.42 6.29
C PHE A 414 -10.00 -16.99 7.51
N ALA A 415 -9.59 -18.15 8.06
CA ALA A 415 -10.15 -18.72 9.28
C ALA A 415 -9.91 -17.84 10.54
N LEU A 416 -8.98 -16.88 10.50
CA LEU A 416 -8.63 -16.06 11.65
C LEU A 416 -9.67 -14.96 11.96
N HIS A 417 -10.52 -14.58 11.01
CA HIS A 417 -11.64 -13.66 11.27
C HIS A 417 -12.68 -14.33 12.18
N LEU A 418 -13.08 -13.69 13.28
CA LEU A 418 -14.01 -14.25 14.28
C LEU A 418 -13.62 -15.65 14.79
N HIS A 419 -12.33 -15.98 14.76
CA HIS A 419 -11.83 -17.24 15.28
C HIS A 419 -12.17 -17.35 16.78
N HIS A 420 -12.72 -18.50 17.20
CA HIS A 420 -13.24 -18.76 18.55
C HIS A 420 -14.49 -17.97 18.99
N ILE A 421 -15.09 -17.15 18.11
CA ILE A 421 -16.36 -16.49 18.42
C ILE A 421 -17.52 -17.40 17.98
N CYS A 422 -18.49 -17.61 18.87
CA CYS A 422 -19.72 -18.33 18.53
C CYS A 422 -20.61 -17.42 17.67
N HIS A 423 -20.54 -17.60 16.36
CA HIS A 423 -21.20 -16.73 15.39
C HIS A 423 -21.64 -17.54 14.15
N LEU A 424 -22.66 -17.06 13.41
CA LEU A 424 -23.13 -17.73 12.18
C LEU A 424 -22.10 -17.61 11.04
N GLU A 425 -21.58 -16.40 10.83
CA GLU A 425 -20.37 -16.19 10.02
C GLU A 425 -19.18 -16.74 10.82
N SER A 426 -18.66 -17.90 10.40
CA SER A 426 -17.63 -18.64 11.14
C SER A 426 -16.68 -19.40 10.21
N PRO A 427 -15.49 -19.80 10.68
CA PRO A 427 -14.50 -20.55 9.88
C PRO A 427 -15.05 -21.85 9.27
N LYS A 428 -16.06 -22.46 9.90
CA LYS A 428 -16.73 -23.69 9.42
C LYS A 428 -17.30 -23.55 8.01
N ARG A 429 -17.65 -22.32 7.60
CA ARG A 429 -18.12 -22.01 6.24
C ARG A 429 -17.01 -22.25 5.21
N LEU A 430 -15.81 -21.74 5.49
CA LEU A 430 -14.63 -21.95 4.64
C LEU A 430 -14.24 -23.42 4.60
N GLU A 431 -14.22 -24.09 5.76
CA GLU A 431 -13.93 -25.53 5.84
C GLU A 431 -14.92 -26.37 5.02
N ALA A 432 -16.21 -25.99 4.99
CA ALA A 432 -17.21 -26.66 4.16
C ALA A 432 -16.93 -26.50 2.67
N PHE A 433 -16.57 -25.29 2.24
CA PHE A 433 -16.20 -25.05 0.84
C PHE A 433 -14.90 -25.79 0.46
N GLN A 434 -13.93 -25.86 1.38
CA GLN A 434 -12.71 -26.65 1.21
C GLN A 434 -12.99 -28.15 1.07
N ARG A 435 -13.97 -28.70 1.81
CA ARG A 435 -14.44 -30.09 1.59
C ARG A 435 -15.01 -30.29 0.19
N ALA A 436 -15.79 -29.33 -0.32
CA ALA A 436 -16.28 -29.36 -1.69
C ALA A 436 -15.13 -29.33 -2.72
N LEU A 437 -14.11 -28.47 -2.52
CA LEU A 437 -12.90 -28.41 -3.36
C LEU A 437 -12.06 -29.70 -3.32
N ALA A 438 -12.07 -30.41 -2.19
CA ALA A 438 -11.35 -31.67 -2.00
C ALA A 438 -12.08 -32.88 -2.59
N HIS A 439 -13.34 -32.73 -3.03
CA HIS A 439 -14.13 -33.83 -3.56
C HIS A 439 -13.48 -34.42 -4.83
N PRO A 440 -13.40 -35.75 -5.00
CA PRO A 440 -12.69 -36.39 -6.12
C PRO A 440 -13.15 -35.96 -7.52
N SER A 441 -14.39 -35.51 -7.67
CA SER A 441 -14.91 -35.03 -8.96
C SER A 441 -14.29 -33.70 -9.41
N VAL A 442 -13.77 -32.89 -8.48
CA VAL A 442 -13.21 -31.55 -8.76
C VAL A 442 -11.73 -31.42 -8.39
N ALA A 443 -11.22 -32.33 -7.56
CA ALA A 443 -9.81 -32.37 -7.17
C ALA A 443 -8.88 -32.39 -8.41
N GLY A 444 -7.83 -31.56 -8.38
CA GLY A 444 -6.87 -31.44 -9.48
C GLY A 444 -7.36 -30.60 -10.68
N ARG A 445 -8.57 -30.04 -10.65
CA ARG A 445 -9.12 -29.17 -11.71
C ARG A 445 -9.12 -27.69 -11.34
N TRP A 446 -8.34 -27.30 -10.34
CA TRP A 446 -8.23 -25.93 -9.89
C TRP A 446 -6.82 -25.61 -9.38
N HIS A 447 -6.45 -24.33 -9.44
CA HIS A 447 -5.17 -23.83 -8.93
C HIS A 447 -5.40 -22.77 -7.85
N SER A 448 -4.74 -22.96 -6.69
CA SER A 448 -4.70 -21.94 -5.64
C SER A 448 -3.83 -20.75 -6.05
N LEU A 449 -4.28 -19.54 -5.72
CA LEU A 449 -3.54 -18.30 -5.93
C LEU A 449 -2.76 -17.89 -4.68
N MET A 450 -1.54 -17.37 -4.89
CA MET A 450 -0.85 -16.66 -3.82
C MET A 450 -1.43 -15.25 -3.67
N ILE A 451 -1.78 -14.90 -2.43
CA ILE A 451 -2.48 -13.67 -2.10
C ILE A 451 -1.72 -12.79 -1.12
N GLU A 452 -1.85 -11.49 -1.31
CA GLU A 452 -1.31 -10.43 -0.48
C GLU A 452 -2.46 -9.52 -0.05
N PRO A 453 -2.39 -8.86 1.11
CA PRO A 453 -3.41 -7.90 1.53
C PRO A 453 -3.48 -6.71 0.57
N ALA A 454 -4.70 -6.20 0.34
CA ALA A 454 -4.94 -4.97 -0.40
C ALA A 454 -4.33 -3.77 0.35
N GLU A 455 -3.81 -2.83 -0.43
CA GLU A 455 -3.27 -1.57 0.10
C GLU A 455 -4.40 -0.62 0.49
N ARG A 456 -4.14 0.24 1.48
CA ARG A 456 -5.14 1.19 2.00
C ARG A 456 -5.69 2.09 0.89
N GLU A 457 -4.83 2.54 -0.02
CA GLU A 457 -5.16 3.40 -1.15
C GLU A 457 -6.14 2.73 -2.12
N GLN A 458 -6.11 1.40 -2.21
CA GLN A 458 -7.04 0.63 -3.04
C GLN A 458 -8.41 0.53 -2.35
N LEU A 459 -8.43 0.37 -1.03
CA LEU A 459 -9.67 0.35 -0.24
C LEU A 459 -10.44 1.67 -0.33
N LEU A 460 -9.71 2.79 -0.48
CA LEU A 460 -10.28 4.14 -0.65
C LEU A 460 -11.06 4.32 -1.97
N TRP A 461 -11.02 3.37 -2.90
CA TRP A 461 -11.84 3.44 -4.12
C TRP A 461 -13.33 3.22 -3.87
N VAL A 462 -13.67 2.64 -2.73
CA VAL A 462 -15.05 2.34 -2.33
C VAL A 462 -15.35 2.93 -0.95
N HIS A 463 -14.43 2.78 -0.01
CA HIS A 463 -14.64 3.16 1.37
C HIS A 463 -14.04 4.53 1.68
N ASN A 464 -14.72 5.32 2.52
CA ASN A 464 -14.20 6.61 2.92
C ASN A 464 -13.07 6.47 3.97
N ALA A 465 -12.19 7.47 4.01
CA ALA A 465 -11.00 7.43 4.87
C ALA A 465 -11.33 7.36 6.38
N ALA A 466 -12.43 7.98 6.80
CA ALA A 466 -12.86 8.00 8.19
C ALA A 466 -13.32 6.60 8.65
N TYR A 467 -14.07 5.90 7.80
CA TYR A 467 -14.54 4.54 8.03
C TYR A 467 -13.37 3.56 8.09
N LEU A 468 -12.46 3.60 7.11
CA LEU A 468 -11.26 2.76 7.14
C LEU A 468 -10.42 2.99 8.40
N LYS A 469 -10.27 4.24 8.84
CA LYS A 469 -9.59 4.56 10.11
C LYS A 469 -10.32 4.00 11.34
N ARG A 470 -11.66 3.96 11.34
CA ARG A 470 -12.42 3.33 12.43
C ARG A 470 -12.26 1.82 12.43
N LEU A 471 -12.31 1.20 11.26
CA LEU A 471 -12.17 -0.25 11.10
C LEU A 471 -10.75 -0.72 11.46
N GLU A 472 -9.72 -0.02 11.00
CA GLU A 472 -8.31 -0.31 11.33
C GLU A 472 -8.03 -0.23 12.84
N LYS A 473 -8.71 0.68 13.57
CA LYS A 473 -8.59 0.78 15.03
C LYS A 473 -9.11 -0.45 15.79
N THR A 474 -9.84 -1.36 15.14
CA THR A 474 -10.25 -2.62 15.75
C THR A 474 -9.16 -3.68 15.74
N ALA A 475 -8.11 -3.50 14.92
CA ALA A 475 -6.97 -4.41 14.88
C ALA A 475 -6.34 -4.60 16.27
N GLY A 476 -6.02 -5.85 16.60
CA GLY A 476 -5.44 -6.22 17.90
C GLY A 476 -6.41 -6.20 19.09
N ARG A 477 -7.69 -5.83 18.89
CA ARG A 477 -8.71 -5.88 19.96
C ARG A 477 -9.45 -7.22 19.97
N GLN A 478 -9.73 -7.74 21.16
CA GLN A 478 -10.35 -9.06 21.33
C GLN A 478 -11.70 -9.21 20.65
N LEU A 479 -12.63 -8.28 20.90
CA LEU A 479 -13.92 -8.25 20.25
C LEU A 479 -14.42 -6.81 20.19
N VAL A 480 -14.86 -6.38 19.01
CA VAL A 480 -15.51 -5.08 18.79
C VAL A 480 -16.75 -5.32 17.95
N SER A 481 -17.89 -4.84 18.43
CA SER A 481 -19.13 -4.80 17.66
C SER A 481 -19.19 -3.48 16.89
N LEU A 482 -19.39 -3.59 15.57
CA LEU A 482 -19.52 -2.45 14.65
C LEU A 482 -21.00 -2.14 14.39
N ASP A 483 -21.84 -3.18 14.37
CA ASP A 483 -23.28 -3.09 14.53
C ASP A 483 -23.79 -4.29 15.36
N MET A 484 -25.10 -4.55 15.36
CA MET A 484 -25.70 -5.63 16.17
C MET A 484 -25.15 -7.03 15.87
N ASP A 485 -24.82 -7.31 14.61
CA ASP A 485 -24.46 -8.65 14.14
C ASP A 485 -23.10 -8.70 13.42
N THR A 486 -22.47 -7.56 13.21
CA THR A 486 -21.18 -7.39 12.54
C THR A 486 -20.10 -7.07 13.56
N GLN A 487 -19.17 -8.01 13.73
CA GLN A 487 -18.15 -7.97 14.76
C GLN A 487 -16.76 -8.15 14.16
N THR A 488 -15.75 -7.70 14.91
CA THR A 488 -14.34 -7.90 14.57
C THR A 488 -13.57 -8.39 15.79
N THR A 489 -12.66 -9.34 15.57
CA THR A 489 -11.61 -9.78 16.49
C THR A 489 -10.23 -9.24 16.06
N GLU A 490 -9.16 -9.63 16.75
CA GLU A 490 -7.82 -9.04 16.63
C GLU A 490 -7.28 -9.04 15.20
N ARG A 491 -7.60 -10.10 14.43
CA ARG A 491 -7.10 -10.34 13.08
C ARG A 491 -8.09 -9.95 11.97
N SER A 492 -9.28 -9.51 12.33
CA SER A 492 -10.37 -9.29 11.36
C SER A 492 -10.06 -8.21 10.33
N TRP A 493 -9.42 -7.12 10.74
CA TRP A 493 -8.96 -6.07 9.81
C TRP A 493 -7.97 -6.59 8.77
N GLU A 494 -6.90 -7.24 9.23
CA GLU A 494 -5.87 -7.82 8.34
C GLU A 494 -6.47 -8.86 7.39
N VAL A 495 -7.36 -9.71 7.90
CA VAL A 495 -8.04 -10.74 7.11
C VAL A 495 -8.98 -10.13 6.07
N ALA A 496 -9.68 -9.04 6.40
CA ALA A 496 -10.52 -8.32 5.44
C ALA A 496 -9.66 -7.71 4.30
N CYS A 497 -8.52 -7.10 4.63
CA CYS A 497 -7.57 -6.61 3.61
C CYS A 497 -7.04 -7.77 2.76
N LEU A 498 -6.78 -8.94 3.37
CA LEU A 498 -6.35 -10.15 2.67
C LEU A 498 -7.42 -10.70 1.73
N ALA A 499 -8.69 -10.68 2.13
CA ALA A 499 -9.82 -11.11 1.30
C ALA A 499 -9.92 -10.26 0.03
N VAL A 500 -9.92 -8.92 0.18
CA VAL A 500 -9.93 -7.98 -0.95
C VAL A 500 -8.72 -8.20 -1.85
N GLY A 501 -7.53 -8.30 -1.25
CA GLY A 501 -6.30 -8.50 -2.01
C GLY A 501 -6.33 -9.81 -2.79
N GLY A 502 -6.83 -10.90 -2.20
CA GLY A 502 -7.05 -12.17 -2.89
C GLY A 502 -8.01 -12.05 -4.07
N VAL A 503 -9.11 -11.31 -3.92
CA VAL A 503 -10.04 -11.02 -5.03
C VAL A 503 -9.33 -10.28 -6.17
N PHE A 504 -8.46 -9.31 -5.87
CA PHE A 504 -7.66 -8.64 -6.91
C PHE A 504 -6.73 -9.61 -7.65
N ARG A 505 -6.13 -10.57 -6.94
CA ARG A 505 -5.30 -11.61 -7.57
C ARG A 505 -6.09 -12.51 -8.50
N LEU A 506 -7.35 -12.79 -8.15
CA LEU A 506 -8.26 -13.52 -9.03
C LEU A 506 -8.56 -12.72 -10.30
N MET A 507 -8.81 -11.42 -10.17
CA MET A 507 -9.01 -10.53 -11.33
C MET A 507 -7.78 -10.52 -12.24
N ASP A 508 -6.59 -10.34 -11.67
CA ASP A 508 -5.32 -10.39 -12.43
C ASP A 508 -5.17 -11.71 -13.18
N GLY A 509 -5.49 -12.83 -12.53
CA GLY A 509 -5.38 -14.15 -13.12
C GLY A 509 -6.33 -14.38 -14.30
N ILE A 510 -7.56 -13.86 -14.21
CA ILE A 510 -8.57 -13.99 -15.28
C ILE A 510 -8.27 -13.00 -16.43
N CYS A 511 -8.03 -11.73 -16.13
CA CYS A 511 -7.68 -10.72 -17.13
C CYS A 511 -6.35 -11.04 -17.82
N GLY A 512 -5.39 -11.62 -17.10
CA GLY A 512 -4.14 -12.13 -17.65
C GLY A 512 -4.28 -13.40 -18.52
N GLY A 513 -5.48 -13.98 -18.59
CA GLY A 513 -5.80 -15.11 -19.46
C GLY A 513 -5.29 -16.47 -18.96
N ARG A 514 -5.05 -16.62 -17.65
CA ARG A 514 -4.59 -17.89 -17.04
C ARG A 514 -5.75 -18.86 -16.79
N ALA A 515 -6.93 -18.31 -16.55
CA ALA A 515 -8.20 -19.02 -16.65
C ALA A 515 -9.25 -18.05 -17.18
N LEU A 516 -10.35 -18.57 -17.70
CA LEU A 516 -11.52 -17.76 -18.03
C LEU A 516 -12.33 -17.41 -16.79
N GLN A 517 -12.30 -18.30 -15.79
CA GLN A 517 -13.16 -18.23 -14.63
C GLN A 517 -12.46 -18.66 -13.35
N GLY A 518 -13.01 -18.22 -12.21
CA GLY A 518 -12.52 -18.63 -10.90
C GLY A 518 -13.43 -18.19 -9.77
N VAL A 519 -13.07 -18.63 -8.56
CA VAL A 519 -13.83 -18.37 -7.34
C VAL A 519 -12.91 -17.90 -6.22
N ALA A 520 -13.38 -16.91 -5.46
CA ALA A 520 -12.73 -16.45 -4.25
C ALA A 520 -13.50 -16.94 -3.03
N ALA A 521 -12.97 -17.98 -2.36
CA ALA A 521 -13.50 -18.53 -1.12
C ALA A 521 -13.04 -17.66 0.06
N VAL A 522 -13.47 -16.41 0.07
CA VAL A 522 -13.03 -15.41 1.05
C VAL A 522 -13.98 -15.29 2.22
N ARG A 523 -13.44 -14.83 3.35
CA ARG A 523 -14.19 -14.28 4.47
C ARG A 523 -13.33 -13.23 5.17
N PRO A 524 -13.92 -12.14 5.71
CA PRO A 524 -15.35 -11.81 5.78
C PRO A 524 -16.02 -11.57 4.41
N PRO A 525 -17.37 -11.69 4.33
CA PRO A 525 -18.15 -11.28 3.16
C PRO A 525 -18.09 -9.76 2.94
N GLY A 526 -18.67 -9.25 1.85
CA GLY A 526 -18.54 -7.86 1.45
C GLY A 526 -19.77 -7.11 0.97
N HIS A 527 -20.78 -7.75 0.36
CA HIS A 527 -21.82 -7.04 -0.39
C HIS A 527 -22.70 -6.06 0.43
N HIS A 528 -22.76 -6.19 1.76
CA HIS A 528 -23.46 -5.25 2.65
C HIS A 528 -22.61 -4.06 3.09
N ALA A 529 -21.27 -4.14 3.00
CA ALA A 529 -20.40 -3.06 3.45
C ALA A 529 -20.60 -1.83 2.56
N GLU A 530 -21.00 -0.72 3.19
CA GLU A 530 -21.23 0.56 2.54
C GLU A 530 -19.94 1.39 2.52
N PRO A 531 -19.89 2.50 1.76
CA PRO A 531 -18.73 3.39 1.74
C PRO A 531 -18.29 3.85 3.14
N ASP A 532 -19.21 3.98 4.09
CA ASP A 532 -18.96 4.59 5.39
C ASP A 532 -19.26 3.71 6.61
N ARG A 533 -19.69 2.44 6.43
CA ARG A 533 -20.03 1.53 7.54
C ARG A 533 -19.89 0.04 7.20
N ALA A 534 -19.60 -0.73 8.24
CA ALA A 534 -19.71 -2.19 8.25
C ALA A 534 -21.13 -2.58 8.65
N MET A 535 -21.69 -3.62 8.03
CA MET A 535 -22.98 -4.20 8.39
C MET A 535 -23.19 -5.56 7.73
N GLY A 536 -24.13 -6.38 8.23
CA GLY A 536 -24.48 -7.68 7.64
C GLY A 536 -23.28 -8.62 7.50
N PHE A 537 -22.46 -8.70 8.56
CA PHE A 537 -21.19 -9.43 8.61
C PHE A 537 -20.07 -8.90 7.70
N CYS A 538 -20.33 -7.86 6.91
CA CYS A 538 -19.41 -7.35 5.90
C CYS A 538 -18.56 -6.21 6.45
N LEU A 539 -17.24 -6.32 6.31
CA LEU A 539 -16.29 -5.28 6.74
C LEU A 539 -15.79 -4.42 5.57
N LEU A 540 -15.47 -5.03 4.43
CA LEU A 540 -15.04 -4.34 3.22
C LEU A 540 -15.81 -4.93 2.05
N ASN A 541 -16.19 -4.09 1.08
CA ASN A 541 -17.01 -4.53 -0.03
C ASN A 541 -16.15 -5.18 -1.13
N ASN A 542 -15.92 -6.49 -0.97
CA ASN A 542 -15.07 -7.30 -1.85
C ASN A 542 -15.44 -7.15 -3.34
N VAL A 543 -16.73 -7.29 -3.68
CA VAL A 543 -17.21 -7.24 -5.07
C VAL A 543 -17.14 -5.84 -5.67
N ALA A 544 -17.46 -4.80 -4.89
CA ALA A 544 -17.37 -3.42 -5.36
C ALA A 544 -15.91 -2.99 -5.57
N LEU A 545 -15.02 -3.39 -4.65
CA LEU A 545 -13.58 -3.19 -4.81
C LEU A 545 -13.04 -3.93 -6.03
N ALA A 546 -13.52 -5.15 -6.30
CA ALA A 546 -13.15 -5.90 -7.51
C ALA A 546 -13.54 -5.15 -8.79
N ALA A 547 -14.76 -4.60 -8.87
CA ALA A 547 -15.19 -3.80 -10.01
C ALA A 547 -14.32 -2.55 -10.19
N ARG A 548 -14.03 -1.82 -9.10
CA ARG A 548 -13.12 -0.66 -9.15
C ARG A 548 -11.69 -1.04 -9.55
N TYR A 549 -11.21 -2.21 -9.13
CA TYR A 549 -9.92 -2.75 -9.52
C TYR A 549 -9.87 -3.07 -11.02
N LEU A 550 -10.89 -3.74 -11.56
CA LEU A 550 -11.00 -4.02 -12.99
C LEU A 550 -11.00 -2.72 -13.82
N GLN A 551 -11.67 -1.67 -13.34
CA GLN A 551 -11.68 -0.37 -14.02
C GLN A 551 -10.33 0.36 -13.94
N LYS A 552 -9.77 0.50 -12.73
CA LYS A 552 -8.57 1.33 -12.50
C LYS A 552 -7.27 0.65 -12.90
N VAL A 553 -7.19 -0.68 -12.79
CA VAL A 553 -5.96 -1.46 -13.01
C VAL A 553 -6.01 -2.22 -14.33
N GLN A 554 -7.14 -2.86 -14.64
CA GLN A 554 -7.29 -3.65 -15.87
C GLN A 554 -7.88 -2.84 -17.04
N GLY A 555 -8.30 -1.60 -16.81
CA GLY A 555 -8.79 -0.68 -17.83
C GLY A 555 -10.14 -1.06 -18.46
N LEU A 556 -10.91 -1.95 -17.82
CA LEU A 556 -12.22 -2.37 -18.32
C LEU A 556 -13.26 -1.29 -18.03
N ALA A 557 -14.09 -0.96 -19.00
CA ALA A 557 -15.09 0.11 -18.87
C ALA A 557 -16.42 -0.39 -18.29
N ARG A 558 -16.90 -1.56 -18.71
CA ARG A 558 -18.25 -2.06 -18.35
C ARG A 558 -18.18 -3.34 -17.52
N ILE A 559 -18.63 -3.27 -16.28
CA ILE A 559 -18.65 -4.42 -15.34
C ILE A 559 -20.08 -4.77 -14.97
N MET A 560 -20.47 -6.04 -15.04
CA MET A 560 -21.76 -6.48 -14.55
C MET A 560 -21.57 -7.23 -13.24
N ILE A 561 -22.28 -6.82 -12.19
CA ILE A 561 -22.32 -7.50 -10.91
C ILE A 561 -23.67 -8.20 -10.78
N ILE A 562 -23.65 -9.51 -10.53
CA ILE A 562 -24.82 -10.34 -10.28
C ILE A 562 -24.77 -10.81 -8.84
N ASP A 563 -25.75 -10.43 -8.03
CA ASP A 563 -25.84 -10.82 -6.63
C ASP A 563 -26.83 -11.98 -6.47
N LEU A 564 -26.27 -13.16 -6.17
CA LEU A 564 -26.96 -14.42 -5.90
C LEU A 564 -26.85 -14.80 -4.41
N ASP A 565 -26.85 -13.81 -3.52
CA ASP A 565 -27.08 -13.99 -2.09
C ASP A 565 -28.57 -13.84 -1.76
N ALA A 566 -29.05 -14.52 -0.71
CA ALA A 566 -30.44 -14.39 -0.26
C ALA A 566 -30.77 -12.98 0.24
N HIS A 567 -29.77 -12.18 0.63
CA HIS A 567 -29.92 -10.82 1.11
C HIS A 567 -29.57 -9.82 0.02
N HIS A 568 -30.24 -8.66 0.04
CA HIS A 568 -29.90 -7.58 -0.87
C HIS A 568 -28.53 -6.98 -0.50
N GLY A 569 -27.58 -7.00 -1.44
CA GLY A 569 -26.28 -6.33 -1.31
C GLY A 569 -26.38 -4.80 -1.39
N ASN A 570 -27.03 -4.20 -0.39
CA ASN A 570 -27.25 -2.75 -0.27
C ASN A 570 -25.95 -1.93 -0.33
N GLY A 571 -24.85 -2.47 0.19
CA GLY A 571 -23.53 -1.84 0.11
C GLY A 571 -23.09 -1.70 -1.34
N THR A 572 -23.15 -2.79 -2.10
CA THR A 572 -22.81 -2.80 -3.52
C THR A 572 -23.72 -1.89 -4.33
N GLN A 573 -25.04 -1.92 -4.08
CA GLN A 573 -25.98 -0.98 -4.71
C GLN A 573 -25.58 0.47 -4.42
N THR A 574 -25.28 0.81 -3.17
CA THR A 574 -24.92 2.18 -2.76
C THR A 574 -23.68 2.69 -3.47
N VAL A 575 -22.66 1.83 -3.65
CA VAL A 575 -21.40 2.22 -4.32
C VAL A 575 -21.60 2.60 -5.78
N PHE A 576 -22.53 1.94 -6.47
CA PHE A 576 -22.75 2.12 -7.92
C PHE A 576 -24.07 2.80 -8.26
N TYR A 577 -24.80 3.33 -7.29
CA TYR A 577 -26.15 3.84 -7.49
C TYR A 577 -26.26 4.96 -8.54
N GLU A 578 -25.17 5.71 -8.73
CA GLU A 578 -25.07 6.77 -9.74
C GLU A 578 -24.19 6.41 -10.95
N ASP A 579 -23.68 5.19 -11.01
CA ASP A 579 -22.64 4.78 -11.95
C ASP A 579 -23.21 3.92 -13.09
N SER A 580 -23.25 4.45 -14.31
CA SER A 580 -23.70 3.71 -15.50
C SER A 580 -22.66 2.75 -16.07
N THR A 581 -21.43 2.76 -15.54
CA THR A 581 -20.35 1.87 -16.00
C THR A 581 -20.41 0.50 -15.30
N VAL A 582 -21.22 0.38 -14.26
CA VAL A 582 -21.45 -0.87 -13.53
C VAL A 582 -22.95 -1.19 -13.49
N LEU A 583 -23.33 -2.34 -14.06
CA LEU A 583 -24.70 -2.84 -13.96
C LEU A 583 -24.81 -3.79 -12.77
N TYR A 584 -25.55 -3.40 -11.74
CA TYR A 584 -25.83 -4.23 -10.57
C TYR A 584 -27.21 -4.89 -10.68
N VAL A 585 -27.24 -6.22 -10.61
CA VAL A 585 -28.48 -7.02 -10.62
C VAL A 585 -28.52 -7.90 -9.39
N SER A 586 -29.57 -7.79 -8.56
CA SER A 586 -29.70 -8.57 -7.34
C SER A 586 -31.00 -9.37 -7.31
N THR A 587 -30.90 -10.66 -6.99
CA THR A 587 -32.04 -11.53 -6.69
C THR A 587 -32.00 -11.88 -5.21
N HIS A 588 -32.96 -11.41 -4.43
CA HIS A 588 -32.92 -11.54 -2.96
C HIS A 588 -34.31 -11.74 -2.37
N GLY A 589 -34.38 -12.21 -1.13
CA GLY A 589 -35.60 -12.26 -0.34
C GLY A 589 -36.08 -10.88 0.09
N PHE A 590 -37.38 -10.62 -0.04
CA PHE A 590 -38.00 -9.38 0.41
C PHE A 590 -39.38 -9.65 1.05
N PRO A 591 -39.74 -9.01 2.18
CA PRO A 591 -39.01 -7.97 2.93
C PRO A 591 -38.03 -8.55 3.99
N ALA A 592 -36.93 -9.18 3.58
CA ALA A 592 -35.88 -9.65 4.48
C ALA A 592 -34.89 -8.53 4.85
N TYR A 593 -33.98 -8.81 5.79
CA TYR A 593 -32.84 -7.93 6.04
C TYR A 593 -32.10 -7.64 4.71
N PRO A 594 -31.67 -6.39 4.43
CA PRO A 594 -31.67 -5.21 5.30
C PRO A 594 -32.91 -4.29 5.16
N GLY A 595 -33.98 -4.73 4.47
CA GLY A 595 -35.19 -3.94 4.23
C GLY A 595 -35.09 -2.96 3.05
N THR A 596 -34.06 -3.08 2.21
CA THR A 596 -33.87 -2.35 0.95
C THR A 596 -33.96 -3.30 -0.24
N GLY A 597 -33.73 -2.81 -1.47
CA GLY A 597 -33.78 -3.64 -2.68
C GLY A 597 -35.18 -3.73 -3.28
N ASN A 598 -36.02 -2.71 -3.07
CA ASN A 598 -37.34 -2.71 -3.68
C ASN A 598 -37.27 -2.48 -5.21
N PHE A 599 -38.34 -2.81 -5.93
CA PHE A 599 -38.39 -2.66 -7.39
C PHE A 599 -38.08 -1.24 -7.89
N GLY A 600 -38.47 -0.19 -7.15
CA GLY A 600 -38.31 1.21 -7.52
C GLY A 600 -36.90 1.78 -7.26
N GLU A 601 -36.03 1.05 -6.56
CA GLU A 601 -34.63 1.41 -6.37
C GLU A 601 -33.83 1.09 -7.64
N ILE A 602 -33.90 1.97 -8.64
CA ILE A 602 -33.36 1.73 -10.00
C ILE A 602 -32.07 2.51 -10.31
N GLY A 603 -31.44 3.12 -9.32
CA GLY A 603 -30.30 4.03 -9.50
C GLY A 603 -30.74 5.49 -9.68
N ARG A 604 -29.76 6.40 -9.69
CA ARG A 604 -29.94 7.85 -9.74
C ARG A 604 -29.00 8.49 -10.77
N GLY A 605 -29.40 9.63 -11.33
CA GLY A 605 -28.57 10.38 -12.27
C GLY A 605 -28.14 9.50 -13.47
N PRO A 606 -26.85 9.49 -13.85
CA PRO A 606 -26.34 8.64 -14.91
C PRO A 606 -26.58 7.13 -14.67
N GLY A 607 -26.55 6.67 -13.42
CA GLY A 607 -26.77 5.27 -13.04
C GLY A 607 -28.23 4.80 -13.07
N LYS A 608 -29.19 5.67 -13.44
CA LYS A 608 -30.60 5.28 -13.53
C LYS A 608 -30.80 4.18 -14.59
N GLY A 609 -31.42 3.07 -14.19
CA GLY A 609 -31.57 1.85 -14.99
C GLY A 609 -30.43 0.83 -14.81
N PHE A 610 -29.33 1.19 -14.14
CA PHE A 610 -28.17 0.30 -13.92
C PHE A 610 -28.17 -0.40 -12.56
N THR A 611 -29.22 -0.18 -11.77
CA THR A 611 -29.55 -0.99 -10.58
C THR A 611 -30.85 -1.74 -10.87
N VAL A 612 -30.81 -3.07 -10.77
CA VAL A 612 -31.93 -3.96 -11.08
C VAL A 612 -32.19 -4.89 -9.91
N ASN A 613 -33.23 -4.61 -9.15
CA ASN A 613 -33.66 -5.44 -8.03
C ASN A 613 -34.78 -6.40 -8.42
N ILE A 614 -34.65 -7.66 -8.01
CA ILE A 614 -35.63 -8.74 -8.22
C ILE A 614 -35.98 -9.32 -6.83
N PRO A 615 -36.83 -8.62 -6.05
CA PRO A 615 -37.24 -9.04 -4.72
C PRO A 615 -38.21 -10.22 -4.79
N PHE A 616 -37.79 -11.38 -4.30
CA PHE A 616 -38.58 -12.59 -4.22
C PHE A 616 -39.23 -12.77 -2.84
N ALA A 617 -40.43 -13.34 -2.83
CA ALA A 617 -41.07 -13.78 -1.59
C ALA A 617 -40.35 -15.01 -1.01
N LYS A 618 -40.49 -15.21 0.31
CA LYS A 618 -39.99 -16.39 1.01
C LYS A 618 -40.46 -17.69 0.33
N GLY A 619 -39.55 -18.66 0.19
CA GLY A 619 -39.83 -19.94 -0.45
C GLY A 619 -39.65 -19.97 -1.98
N ALA A 620 -39.24 -18.87 -2.61
CA ALA A 620 -38.80 -18.89 -4.00
C ALA A 620 -37.67 -19.90 -4.19
N GLY A 621 -37.73 -20.70 -5.26
CA GLY A 621 -36.83 -21.83 -5.48
C GLY A 621 -36.26 -21.86 -6.89
N ASP A 622 -35.71 -23.00 -7.30
CA ASP A 622 -34.96 -23.18 -8.56
C ASP A 622 -35.61 -22.51 -9.78
N ARG A 623 -36.93 -22.74 -9.98
CA ARG A 623 -37.69 -22.16 -11.09
C ARG A 623 -37.61 -20.63 -11.12
N ASP A 624 -37.72 -19.98 -9.97
CA ASP A 624 -37.83 -18.53 -9.88
C ASP A 624 -36.50 -17.86 -10.27
N PHE A 625 -35.39 -18.36 -9.70
CA PHE A 625 -34.04 -17.87 -10.00
C PHE A 625 -33.61 -18.22 -11.43
N ILE A 626 -33.94 -19.42 -11.95
CA ILE A 626 -33.72 -19.78 -13.35
C ILE A 626 -34.51 -18.83 -14.27
N CYS A 627 -35.76 -18.52 -13.94
CA CYS A 627 -36.58 -17.61 -14.72
C CYS A 627 -36.01 -16.18 -14.72
N ALA A 628 -35.60 -15.65 -13.57
CA ALA A 628 -34.90 -14.36 -13.48
C ALA A 628 -33.63 -14.34 -14.33
N THR A 629 -32.85 -15.42 -14.30
CA THR A 629 -31.59 -15.51 -15.06
C THR A 629 -31.86 -15.53 -16.57
N ARG A 630 -32.84 -16.31 -17.03
CA ARG A 630 -33.23 -16.38 -18.46
C ARG A 630 -33.86 -15.09 -18.96
N ARG A 631 -34.78 -14.50 -18.20
CA ARG A 631 -35.66 -13.42 -18.68
C ARG A 631 -35.15 -12.01 -18.36
N ILE A 632 -34.25 -11.86 -17.39
CA ILE A 632 -33.71 -10.55 -16.99
C ILE A 632 -32.19 -10.52 -17.15
N ILE A 633 -31.47 -11.38 -16.44
CA ILE A 633 -29.99 -11.32 -16.40
C ILE A 633 -29.38 -11.49 -17.80
N ALA A 634 -29.78 -12.53 -18.55
CA ALA A 634 -29.21 -12.77 -19.89
C ALA A 634 -29.53 -11.64 -20.89
N PRO A 635 -30.78 -11.15 -21.04
CA PRO A 635 -31.06 -10.00 -21.91
C PRO A 635 -30.39 -8.69 -21.48
N LEU A 636 -30.23 -8.47 -20.17
CA LEU A 636 -29.49 -7.32 -19.65
C LEU A 636 -28.01 -7.41 -20.01
N ALA A 637 -27.36 -8.55 -19.74
CA ALA A 637 -25.97 -8.78 -20.12
C ALA A 637 -25.76 -8.57 -21.62
N HIS A 638 -26.68 -9.07 -22.45
CA HIS A 638 -26.62 -8.90 -23.89
C HIS A 638 -26.72 -7.44 -24.35
N GLN A 639 -27.56 -6.62 -23.71
CA GLN A 639 -27.68 -5.21 -24.04
C GLN A 639 -26.54 -4.37 -23.47
N PHE A 640 -26.11 -4.66 -22.25
CA PHE A 640 -25.06 -3.94 -21.55
C PHE A 640 -23.65 -4.25 -22.08
N LYS A 641 -23.44 -5.45 -22.66
CA LYS A 641 -22.15 -5.91 -23.19
C LYS A 641 -21.02 -5.77 -22.16
N PRO A 642 -21.12 -6.45 -21.00
CA PRO A 642 -20.10 -6.39 -19.97
C PRO A 642 -18.77 -6.92 -20.51
N GLU A 643 -17.68 -6.33 -20.06
CA GLU A 643 -16.32 -6.82 -20.34
C GLU A 643 -15.87 -7.85 -19.30
N PHE A 644 -16.55 -7.89 -18.15
CA PHE A 644 -16.33 -8.84 -17.06
C PHE A 644 -17.63 -9.01 -16.26
N ILE A 645 -17.89 -10.23 -15.80
CA ILE A 645 -19.01 -10.53 -14.89
C ILE A 645 -18.47 -10.89 -13.50
N LEU A 646 -18.93 -10.19 -12.48
CA LEU A 646 -18.68 -10.50 -11.07
C LEU A 646 -19.95 -11.09 -10.47
N VAL A 647 -19.81 -12.13 -9.66
CA VAL A 647 -20.94 -12.76 -8.98
C VAL A 647 -20.70 -12.73 -7.48
N SER A 648 -21.54 -12.00 -6.75
CA SER A 648 -21.67 -12.13 -5.30
C SER A 648 -22.41 -13.44 -5.02
N LEU A 649 -21.68 -14.44 -4.53
CA LEU A 649 -22.15 -15.82 -4.41
C LEU A 649 -22.44 -16.15 -2.94
N GLY A 650 -23.71 -16.05 -2.55
CA GLY A 650 -24.20 -16.57 -1.28
C GLY A 650 -24.71 -18.00 -1.43
N PHE A 651 -24.41 -18.88 -0.47
CA PHE A 651 -25.00 -20.23 -0.40
C PHE A 651 -26.28 -20.30 0.45
N ASP A 652 -26.84 -19.14 0.82
CA ASP A 652 -28.04 -19.01 1.65
C ASP A 652 -29.37 -18.99 0.88
N LEU A 653 -29.35 -19.09 -0.45
CA LEU A 653 -30.56 -19.44 -1.21
C LEU A 653 -30.99 -20.89 -0.96
N TYR A 654 -30.10 -21.70 -0.38
CA TYR A 654 -30.34 -23.11 -0.09
C TYR A 654 -31.56 -23.31 0.83
N ARG A 655 -32.43 -24.26 0.48
CA ARG A 655 -33.69 -24.56 1.18
C ARG A 655 -33.60 -24.83 2.69
N TYR A 656 -32.43 -25.20 3.19
CA TYR A 656 -32.19 -25.45 4.61
C TYR A 656 -31.12 -24.50 5.19
N ASP A 657 -30.92 -23.35 4.55
CA ASP A 657 -30.16 -22.26 5.15
C ASP A 657 -30.89 -21.69 6.37
N ARG A 658 -30.12 -21.17 7.33
CA ARG A 658 -30.64 -20.67 8.60
C ARG A 658 -31.22 -19.26 8.51
N LEU A 659 -30.78 -18.46 7.53
CA LEU A 659 -31.15 -17.04 7.40
C LEU A 659 -31.92 -16.75 6.10
N GLY A 660 -31.54 -17.34 4.97
CA GLY A 660 -32.04 -16.88 3.66
C GLY A 660 -33.51 -17.16 3.34
N GLY A 661 -34.11 -18.23 3.87
CA GLY A 661 -35.55 -18.51 3.72
C GLY A 661 -36.03 -18.81 2.29
N MET A 662 -35.11 -19.09 1.36
CA MET A 662 -35.40 -19.52 -0.01
C MET A 662 -35.52 -21.05 -0.09
N ASN A 663 -35.79 -21.59 -1.29
CA ASN A 663 -35.98 -23.01 -1.52
C ASN A 663 -35.15 -23.53 -2.72
N VAL A 664 -33.93 -23.02 -2.90
CA VAL A 664 -33.04 -23.46 -3.98
C VAL A 664 -32.36 -24.79 -3.59
N SER A 665 -32.28 -25.71 -4.55
CA SER A 665 -31.62 -27.01 -4.39
C SER A 665 -30.13 -26.94 -4.81
N PRO A 666 -29.30 -27.93 -4.43
CA PRO A 666 -27.93 -28.01 -4.93
C PRO A 666 -27.86 -28.08 -6.46
N GLU A 667 -28.79 -28.82 -7.08
CA GLU A 667 -28.94 -28.88 -8.55
C GLU A 667 -29.35 -27.52 -9.14
N GLY A 668 -30.16 -26.74 -8.42
CA GLY A 668 -30.49 -25.36 -8.74
C GLY A 668 -29.26 -24.48 -8.82
N TYR A 669 -28.38 -24.53 -7.81
CA TYR A 669 -27.08 -23.83 -7.84
C TYR A 669 -26.22 -24.26 -9.03
N GLY A 670 -26.15 -25.56 -9.33
CA GLY A 670 -25.45 -26.06 -10.51
C GLY A 670 -26.00 -25.49 -11.82
N THR A 671 -27.33 -25.47 -11.97
CA THR A 671 -28.02 -24.94 -13.15
C THR A 671 -27.80 -23.43 -13.32
N LEU A 672 -27.93 -22.65 -12.24
CA LEU A 672 -27.65 -21.21 -12.25
C LEU A 672 -26.20 -20.94 -12.65
N THR A 673 -25.25 -21.71 -12.11
CA THR A 673 -23.84 -21.62 -12.47
C THR A 673 -23.63 -21.85 -13.95
N ALA A 674 -24.16 -22.95 -14.50
CA ALA A 674 -24.03 -23.27 -15.92
C ALA A 674 -24.58 -22.15 -16.82
N MET A 675 -25.72 -21.56 -16.46
CA MET A 675 -26.32 -20.45 -17.18
C MET A 675 -25.45 -19.19 -17.15
N LEU A 676 -24.90 -18.83 -15.98
CA LEU A 676 -24.02 -17.68 -15.84
C LEU A 676 -22.71 -17.85 -16.62
N LEU A 677 -22.13 -19.05 -16.62
CA LEU A 677 -20.95 -19.36 -17.43
C LEU A 677 -21.24 -19.22 -18.91
N GLN A 678 -22.43 -19.64 -19.36
CA GLN A 678 -22.84 -19.50 -20.75
C GLN A 678 -23.03 -18.03 -21.14
N ILE A 679 -23.65 -17.22 -20.27
CA ILE A 679 -23.77 -15.77 -20.47
C ILE A 679 -22.39 -15.13 -20.56
N ALA A 680 -21.47 -15.46 -19.64
CA ALA A 680 -20.11 -14.95 -19.67
C ALA A 680 -19.38 -15.33 -20.97
N LYS A 681 -19.53 -16.57 -21.43
CA LYS A 681 -18.96 -17.04 -22.69
C LYS A 681 -19.44 -16.21 -23.89
N TRP A 682 -20.73 -15.88 -23.93
CA TRP A 682 -21.32 -15.10 -25.02
C TRP A 682 -20.99 -13.61 -24.96
N GLU A 683 -20.97 -13.01 -23.77
CA GLU A 683 -20.95 -11.56 -23.63
C GLU A 683 -19.56 -10.99 -23.26
N CYS A 684 -18.73 -11.73 -22.53
CA CYS A 684 -17.43 -11.26 -22.04
C CYS A 684 -16.27 -12.26 -22.28
N ALA A 685 -16.38 -13.10 -23.31
CA ALA A 685 -15.38 -14.11 -23.68
C ALA A 685 -15.04 -15.09 -22.53
N GLY A 686 -16.03 -15.38 -21.67
CA GLY A 686 -15.92 -16.30 -20.55
C GLY A 686 -15.36 -15.69 -19.27
N ARG A 687 -15.05 -14.38 -19.23
CA ARG A 687 -14.48 -13.71 -18.04
C ARG A 687 -15.51 -13.53 -16.94
N ILE A 688 -15.49 -14.43 -15.95
CA ILE A 688 -16.40 -14.42 -14.82
C ILE A 688 -15.69 -14.82 -13.52
N ALA A 689 -15.99 -14.12 -12.43
CA ALA A 689 -15.47 -14.45 -11.10
C ALA A 689 -16.59 -14.51 -10.06
N PHE A 690 -16.54 -15.54 -9.21
CA PHE A 690 -17.46 -15.73 -8.11
C PHE A 690 -16.77 -15.34 -6.80
N ILE A 691 -17.40 -14.52 -5.97
CA ILE A 691 -16.85 -14.05 -4.70
C ILE A 691 -17.82 -14.49 -3.61
N LEU A 692 -17.31 -15.27 -2.64
CA LEU A 692 -18.14 -15.84 -1.58
C LEU A 692 -18.71 -14.74 -0.67
N GLU A 693 -20.03 -14.74 -0.48
CA GLU A 693 -20.77 -13.83 0.41
C GLU A 693 -21.35 -14.61 1.60
N GLY A 694 -22.68 -14.82 1.66
CA GLY A 694 -23.41 -15.51 2.72
C GLY A 694 -23.48 -17.04 2.58
N GLY A 695 -24.45 -17.65 3.27
CA GLY A 695 -24.56 -19.10 3.44
C GLY A 695 -24.13 -19.57 4.83
N TYR A 696 -25.06 -20.11 5.60
CA TYR A 696 -24.89 -20.41 7.04
C TYR A 696 -25.31 -21.84 7.40
N SER A 697 -25.75 -22.62 6.42
CA SER A 697 -25.79 -24.08 6.48
C SER A 697 -24.46 -24.67 6.01
N VAL A 698 -23.69 -25.24 6.94
CA VAL A 698 -22.41 -25.93 6.64
C VAL A 698 -22.62 -27.02 5.58
N LYS A 699 -23.71 -27.80 5.70
CA LYS A 699 -24.08 -28.81 4.70
C LYS A 699 -24.53 -28.17 3.38
N GLY A 700 -25.25 -27.05 3.44
CA GLY A 700 -25.65 -26.29 2.26
C GLY A 700 -24.47 -25.81 1.43
N ILE A 701 -23.45 -25.23 2.08
CA ILE A 701 -22.21 -24.79 1.42
C ILE A 701 -21.50 -25.98 0.78
N GLU A 702 -21.43 -27.13 1.45
CA GLU A 702 -20.78 -28.32 0.92
C GLU A 702 -21.53 -28.90 -0.29
N ASP A 703 -22.84 -29.14 -0.16
CA ASP A 703 -23.67 -29.75 -1.21
C ASP A 703 -23.82 -28.81 -2.42
N CYS A 704 -24.19 -27.54 -2.18
CA CYS A 704 -24.38 -26.54 -3.24
C CYS A 704 -23.04 -26.10 -3.83
N GLY A 705 -22.02 -25.91 -2.98
CA GLY A 705 -20.65 -25.58 -3.41
C GLY A 705 -20.05 -26.68 -4.28
N LEU A 706 -20.29 -27.95 -3.95
CA LEU A 706 -19.86 -29.06 -4.80
C LEU A 706 -20.52 -29.00 -6.18
N ARG A 707 -21.84 -28.82 -6.26
CA ARG A 707 -22.55 -28.69 -7.54
C ARG A 707 -22.11 -27.47 -8.34
N PHE A 708 -21.89 -26.35 -7.68
CA PHE A 708 -21.31 -25.14 -8.27
C PHE A 708 -19.92 -25.42 -8.87
N LEU A 709 -18.99 -25.99 -8.09
CA LEU A 709 -17.62 -26.29 -8.51
C LEU A 709 -17.57 -27.31 -9.66
N GLN A 710 -18.48 -28.28 -9.62
CA GLN A 710 -18.68 -29.29 -10.64
C GLN A 710 -18.96 -28.68 -12.03
N HIS A 711 -19.89 -27.72 -12.11
CA HIS A 711 -20.14 -26.96 -13.33
C HIS A 711 -19.01 -25.97 -13.65
N LEU A 712 -18.43 -25.31 -12.64
CA LEU A 712 -17.32 -24.38 -12.81
C LEU A 712 -16.06 -25.06 -13.38
N CYS A 713 -15.80 -26.32 -13.02
CA CYS A 713 -14.70 -27.13 -13.55
C CYS A 713 -15.06 -27.86 -14.85
N ALA A 714 -16.24 -27.61 -15.44
CA ALA A 714 -16.78 -28.28 -16.63
C ALA A 714 -16.70 -29.82 -16.55
N VAL A 715 -16.98 -30.39 -15.38
CA VAL A 715 -17.05 -31.84 -15.21
C VAL A 715 -18.32 -32.33 -15.94
N ASP A 716 -18.18 -33.25 -16.90
CA ASP A 716 -19.33 -33.89 -17.56
C ASP A 716 -20.02 -34.78 -16.52
N HIS A 717 -20.93 -34.20 -15.74
CA HIS A 717 -21.93 -34.96 -15.03
C HIS A 717 -22.79 -35.56 -16.12
N GLY A 718 -22.79 -36.89 -16.31
CA GLY A 718 -23.47 -37.63 -17.38
C GLY A 718 -25.00 -37.49 -17.43
N ASN A 719 -25.50 -36.28 -17.20
CA ASN A 719 -26.83 -35.77 -17.31
C ASN A 719 -26.74 -34.60 -18.31
N ARG A 720 -26.53 -34.95 -19.59
CA ARG A 720 -26.36 -34.02 -20.71
C ARG A 720 -27.56 -33.10 -20.97
N ASP A 721 -28.62 -33.24 -20.20
CA ASP A 721 -29.86 -32.53 -20.42
C ASP A 721 -30.19 -31.48 -19.35
N ALA A 722 -29.41 -31.20 -18.30
CA ALA A 722 -29.89 -30.29 -17.23
C ALA A 722 -30.28 -28.87 -17.71
N SER A 723 -29.62 -28.34 -18.74
CA SER A 723 -29.99 -27.05 -19.34
C SER A 723 -31.24 -27.10 -20.23
N GLU A 724 -31.56 -28.27 -20.80
CA GLU A 724 -32.74 -28.55 -21.62
C GLU A 724 -33.92 -29.12 -20.80
N ALA A 725 -33.65 -29.81 -19.68
CA ALA A 725 -34.59 -30.62 -18.90
C ALA A 725 -35.47 -29.80 -17.97
N TRP A 726 -35.13 -28.53 -17.67
CA TRP A 726 -36.04 -27.65 -16.95
C TRP A 726 -36.98 -26.91 -17.91
N HIS A 727 -37.91 -27.67 -18.48
CA HIS A 727 -39.18 -27.15 -18.97
C HIS A 727 -40.11 -26.96 -17.76
N PRO A 728 -40.35 -25.73 -17.29
CA PRO A 728 -41.26 -25.55 -16.18
C PRO A 728 -42.65 -26.06 -16.60
N LYS A 729 -43.22 -26.97 -15.81
CA LYS A 729 -44.61 -27.45 -16.00
C LYS A 729 -45.64 -26.31 -15.98
N SER A 730 -45.24 -25.13 -15.53
CA SER A 730 -46.01 -23.88 -15.56
C SER A 730 -45.37 -22.88 -16.52
N THR A 731 -46.15 -22.39 -17.48
CA THR A 731 -45.79 -21.30 -18.40
C THR A 731 -45.87 -19.91 -17.75
N SER A 732 -46.40 -19.81 -16.52
CA SER A 732 -46.52 -18.52 -15.83
C SER A 732 -45.13 -18.00 -15.41
N THR A 733 -44.91 -16.71 -15.57
CA THR A 733 -43.69 -16.06 -15.09
C THR A 733 -43.90 -15.61 -13.65
N PRO A 734 -42.92 -15.81 -12.74
CA PRO A 734 -43.04 -15.32 -11.37
C PRO A 734 -43.42 -13.83 -11.34
N SER A 735 -44.29 -13.44 -10.42
CA SER A 735 -44.81 -12.07 -10.33
C SER A 735 -43.66 -11.06 -10.14
N ALA A 736 -42.67 -11.40 -9.32
CA ALA A 736 -41.48 -10.58 -9.11
C ALA A 736 -40.68 -10.35 -10.39
N VAL A 737 -40.45 -11.39 -11.19
CA VAL A 737 -39.76 -11.29 -12.48
C VAL A 737 -40.55 -10.40 -13.44
N SER A 738 -41.87 -10.58 -13.51
CA SER A 738 -42.74 -9.76 -14.38
C SER A 738 -42.71 -8.28 -13.98
N LYS A 739 -42.77 -7.99 -12.67
CA LYS A 739 -42.72 -6.63 -12.12
C LYS A 739 -41.36 -5.97 -12.35
N ALA A 740 -40.26 -6.70 -12.16
CA ALA A 740 -38.91 -6.18 -12.44
C ALA A 740 -38.74 -5.85 -13.93
N ILE A 741 -39.26 -6.69 -14.84
CA ILE A 741 -39.28 -6.40 -16.28
C ILE A 741 -40.06 -5.12 -16.57
N GLU A 742 -41.27 -4.97 -16.01
CA GLU A 742 -42.11 -3.77 -16.18
C GLU A 742 -41.35 -2.48 -15.80
N VAL A 743 -40.68 -2.51 -14.66
CA VAL A 743 -39.93 -1.35 -14.14
C VAL A 743 -38.69 -1.03 -14.96
N GLN A 744 -37.99 -2.04 -15.49
CA GLN A 744 -36.71 -1.87 -16.20
C GLN A 744 -36.87 -1.66 -17.71
N LYS A 745 -38.02 -2.02 -18.27
CA LYS A 745 -38.32 -1.89 -19.71
C LYS A 745 -38.05 -0.49 -20.30
N PRO A 746 -38.29 0.64 -19.61
CA PRO A 746 -37.96 1.97 -20.13
C PRO A 746 -36.46 2.19 -20.41
N PHE A 747 -35.58 1.44 -19.73
CA PHE A 747 -34.12 1.56 -19.84
C PHE A 747 -33.51 0.44 -20.70
N TRP A 748 -34.18 -0.72 -20.76
CA TRP A 748 -33.68 -1.93 -21.43
C TRP A 748 -34.73 -2.52 -22.39
N PRO A 749 -34.80 -2.04 -23.64
CA PRO A 749 -35.87 -2.38 -24.58
C PRO A 749 -36.04 -3.89 -24.87
N ARG A 750 -34.97 -4.68 -24.81
CA ARG A 750 -35.03 -6.14 -25.07
C ARG A 750 -35.50 -6.99 -23.88
N LEU A 751 -35.99 -6.37 -22.80
CA LEU A 751 -36.72 -7.08 -21.74
C LEU A 751 -38.19 -7.35 -22.08
N ALA A 752 -38.69 -6.78 -23.19
CA ALA A 752 -40.07 -6.89 -23.66
C ALA A 752 -40.36 -8.21 -24.40
#